data_AF-A0A7K7J4P5-F1
#
_entry.id   AF-A0A7K7J4P5-F1
#
_cell.length_a   1.000
_cell.length_b   1.000
_cell.length_c   1.000
_cell.angle_alpha   90.00
_cell.angle_beta   90.00
_cell.angle_gamma   90.00
#
_symmetry.space_group_name_H-M   'P 1'
#
loop_
_entity.id
_entity.type
_entity.pdbx_description
1 polymer ?
#
loop_
_entity_poly.entity_id
_entity_poly.type
_entity_poly.pdbx_seq_one_letter_code
_entity_poly.pdbx_strand_id
1 'polypeptide(L)'
;MDIDMDYERPNVETIKCVVVGDNAVGKTRLICARACNTTLTQYQLLATHVPTVWAIDQYRVCQEVLERSRDVVDEVSVSLRLWDTFGDHHKDRRFAYGRSDVVVLCFSIANPNSLNHVKTMWYQEIKHFCPRTPVILVGCQLDLRYADLEAVNRARRPLARPIKRGDILPPERGREVAKELGIPYYETSVFDQFGIKDVFDNAIRAALISRRHLQFWKSHLKKVQKPLLQAPFLPPKAPPPVIKIPECPTPSMNEAGYLLDSPLCADVMFVLQEQDCIFAHKIYLATSSSKFYDLFLMECEGSPYMDEAQCNKENTNKDVLTSHFETNSDSDDASLKSLDVKIPPPESSESLNMLEPESGDTNSAARSLSCWGKGFVSVHKEMQVNPVSKRTCPVTVVKMDSSVQAAPFKTVLQFLYTGQLDENEKDLTRLAQIAEILEVFDLRMMVENIMNKEAFMNQEITKAFHVRKANRIKECLCKGTFSDVTFKLDDGSIKAHKPLLICSCEWMSAMFGGSFIESSNSEVALPNINKTSMQAVLDYLYTKQLSSSQELDTLELIALANRFCLPHLIALAEQHAVQELTKASMSGIAIDGEVLSYLELAQFHNANQLAAWCLHYICTNYNSVCSKFRKEIKAKSSDNQEYFERHRWPPVWYLKEEDHYQRVKKEREKEDVALNKHHSKRKWCFWNSSAVVA
;
A
#
# COMPACT_ATOMS: atom_id res chain seq x y z
N MET A 1 -59.44 5.67 18.85
CA MET A 1 -59.77 6.70 19.84
C MET A 1 -59.59 6.06 21.19
N ASP A 2 -58.60 6.55 21.92
CA ASP A 2 -58.24 6.39 23.34
C ASP A 2 -56.89 7.12 23.44
N ILE A 3 -56.83 8.43 23.14
CA ILE A 3 -57.03 9.57 24.05
C ILE A 3 -56.12 9.46 25.28
N ASP A 4 -55.09 10.32 25.29
CA ASP A 4 -54.33 10.84 26.43
C ASP A 4 -53.80 9.82 27.47
N MET A 5 -52.63 9.26 27.18
CA MET A 5 -51.67 8.91 28.23
C MET A 5 -50.57 9.97 28.26
N ASP A 6 -50.92 11.16 28.74
CA ASP A 6 -49.96 12.13 29.27
C ASP A 6 -49.22 11.45 30.43
N TYR A 7 -48.04 10.88 30.13
CA TYR A 7 -47.04 10.56 31.14
C TYR A 7 -46.40 11.87 31.64
N GLU A 8 -47.17 12.68 32.37
CA GLU A 8 -46.59 13.64 33.30
C GLU A 8 -45.89 12.84 34.40
N ARG A 9 -44.60 12.54 34.19
CA ARG A 9 -43.75 12.05 35.29
C ARG A 9 -43.76 13.14 36.37
N PRO A 10 -44.28 12.89 37.59
CA PRO A 10 -44.22 13.88 38.64
C PRO A 10 -42.76 14.16 38.98
N ASN A 11 -42.38 15.45 39.07
CA ASN A 11 -41.06 15.96 39.47
C ASN A 11 -39.96 16.04 38.38
N VAL A 12 -40.25 16.61 37.21
CA VAL A 12 -39.18 16.99 36.26
C VAL A 12 -38.37 18.18 36.78
N GLU A 13 -37.07 17.98 37.03
CA GLU A 13 -36.17 19.04 37.47
C GLU A 13 -35.62 19.81 36.27
N THR A 14 -36.02 21.08 36.12
CA THR A 14 -35.44 21.96 35.10
C THR A 14 -34.05 22.42 35.54
N ILE A 15 -33.06 22.35 34.65
CA ILE A 15 -31.67 22.73 34.92
C ILE A 15 -31.21 23.73 33.87
N LYS A 16 -30.87 24.95 34.29
CA LYS A 16 -30.21 25.95 33.47
C LYS A 16 -28.70 25.76 33.50
N CYS A 17 -28.13 25.33 32.38
CA CYS A 17 -26.71 25.10 32.17
C CYS A 17 -26.12 26.18 31.26
N VAL A 18 -25.18 26.96 31.78
CA VAL A 18 -24.53 28.06 31.03
C VAL A 18 -23.14 27.64 30.61
N VAL A 19 -22.82 27.78 29.32
CA VAL A 19 -21.51 27.43 28.75
C VAL A 19 -20.73 28.71 28.46
N VAL A 20 -19.53 28.84 29.04
CA VAL A 20 -18.71 30.06 28.98
C VAL A 20 -17.24 29.74 28.71
N GLY A 21 -16.47 30.74 28.27
CA GLY A 21 -15.05 30.62 27.93
C GLY A 21 -14.66 31.49 26.74
N ASP A 22 -13.39 31.46 26.35
CA ASP A 22 -12.83 32.25 25.25
C ASP A 22 -13.53 32.00 23.90
N ASN A 23 -13.31 32.91 22.95
CA ASN A 23 -13.75 32.70 21.58
C ASN A 23 -13.05 31.50 20.92
N ALA A 24 -13.76 30.83 20.01
CA ALA A 24 -13.27 29.69 19.23
C ALA A 24 -12.79 28.47 20.03
N VAL A 25 -13.07 28.37 21.34
CA VAL A 25 -12.74 27.17 22.14
C VAL A 25 -13.69 25.99 21.94
N GLY A 26 -14.70 26.11 21.08
CA GLY A 26 -15.62 25.01 20.75
C GLY A 26 -16.91 24.94 21.57
N LYS A 27 -17.29 26.00 22.31
CA LYS A 27 -18.54 26.08 23.11
C LYS A 27 -19.79 25.76 22.29
N THR A 28 -20.00 26.49 21.20
CA THR A 28 -21.16 26.29 20.31
C THR A 28 -21.17 24.90 19.70
N ARG A 29 -20.00 24.38 19.27
CA ARG A 29 -19.88 23.01 18.71
C ARG A 29 -20.25 21.94 19.75
N LEU A 30 -19.85 22.11 21.01
CA LEU A 30 -20.20 21.21 22.11
C LEU A 30 -21.71 21.23 22.40
N ILE A 31 -22.33 22.41 22.42
CA ILE A 31 -23.79 22.56 22.60
C ILE A 31 -24.55 21.92 21.45
N CYS A 32 -24.17 22.21 20.21
CA CYS A 32 -24.82 21.64 19.03
C CYS A 32 -24.71 20.11 19.02
N ALA A 33 -23.54 19.56 19.36
CA ALA A 33 -23.35 18.11 19.42
C ALA A 33 -24.29 17.45 20.44
N ARG A 34 -24.46 18.07 21.63
CA ARG A 34 -25.42 17.59 22.63
C ARG A 34 -26.87 17.75 22.19
N ALA A 35 -27.23 18.88 21.59
CA ALA A 35 -28.62 19.18 21.20
C ALA A 35 -29.11 18.33 20.02
N CYS A 36 -28.23 18.05 19.06
CA CYS A 36 -28.58 17.33 17.84
C CYS A 36 -28.39 15.81 17.97
N ASN A 37 -27.52 15.32 18.85
CA ASN A 37 -27.17 13.89 18.95
C ASN A 37 -26.79 13.25 17.59
N THR A 38 -26.36 14.06 16.61
CA THR A 38 -26.00 13.63 15.26
C THR A 38 -24.49 13.69 15.05
N THR A 39 -23.97 12.75 14.28
CA THR A 39 -22.61 12.78 13.72
C THR A 39 -22.55 13.85 12.63
N LEU A 40 -22.38 15.11 13.02
CA LEU A 40 -22.11 16.18 12.06
C LEU A 40 -20.74 15.92 11.42
N THR A 41 -20.68 15.92 10.10
CA THR A 41 -19.40 15.78 9.37
C THR A 41 -18.49 16.98 9.65
N GLN A 42 -17.17 16.83 9.47
CA GLN A 42 -16.19 17.91 9.65
C GLN A 42 -16.57 19.18 8.87
N TYR A 43 -17.15 19.02 7.67
CA TYR A 43 -17.66 20.12 6.85
C TYR A 43 -18.88 20.82 7.50
N GLN A 44 -19.86 20.05 7.98
CA GLN A 44 -21.04 20.61 8.67
C GLN A 44 -20.64 21.31 9.97
N LEU A 45 -19.66 20.78 10.72
CA LEU A 45 -19.12 21.41 11.92
C LEU A 45 -18.34 22.71 11.66
N LEU A 46 -17.77 22.88 10.47
CA LEU A 46 -17.06 24.10 10.04
C LEU A 46 -18.00 25.13 9.40
N ALA A 47 -19.06 24.67 8.71
CA ALA A 47 -20.02 25.51 7.99
C ALA A 47 -21.18 26.04 8.86
N THR A 48 -21.51 25.38 9.98
CA THR A 48 -22.58 25.80 10.91
C THR A 48 -22.16 26.96 11.83
N HIS A 49 -21.41 27.92 11.30
CA HIS A 49 -21.07 29.15 12.01
C HIS A 49 -22.29 30.10 12.02
N VAL A 50 -23.39 29.68 12.66
CA VAL A 50 -24.56 30.53 12.89
C VAL A 50 -24.18 31.56 13.97
N PRO A 51 -24.23 32.88 13.69
CA PRO A 51 -23.89 33.90 14.67
C PRO A 51 -24.80 33.84 15.90
N THR A 52 -24.18 33.66 17.06
CA THR A 52 -24.76 33.29 18.37
C THR A 52 -25.51 34.43 19.09
N VAL A 53 -26.30 35.27 18.42
CA VAL A 53 -26.87 36.45 19.11
C VAL A 53 -28.07 36.11 20.02
N TRP A 54 -28.81 35.00 19.81
CA TRP A 54 -29.99 34.67 20.64
C TRP A 54 -30.24 33.15 20.81
N ALA A 55 -29.34 32.41 21.43
CA ALA A 55 -29.63 31.02 21.85
C ALA A 55 -30.48 30.93 23.15
N ILE A 56 -31.22 31.99 23.50
CA ILE A 56 -32.01 32.05 24.73
C ILE A 56 -33.32 31.28 24.62
N ASP A 57 -33.84 30.99 23.41
CA ASP A 57 -35.13 30.30 23.30
C ASP A 57 -35.43 29.61 21.96
N GLN A 58 -34.54 29.69 20.95
CA GLN A 58 -34.84 29.13 19.62
C GLN A 58 -35.04 27.60 19.62
N TYR A 59 -34.42 26.89 20.57
CA TYR A 59 -34.65 25.45 20.73
C TYR A 59 -36.04 25.10 21.30
N ARG A 60 -36.79 26.05 21.87
CA ARG A 60 -38.19 25.81 22.28
C ARG A 60 -39.14 25.69 21.10
N VAL A 61 -38.76 26.21 19.93
CA VAL A 61 -39.60 26.17 18.73
C VAL A 61 -39.42 24.83 17.99
N CYS A 62 -38.28 24.15 18.17
CA CYS A 62 -38.02 22.84 17.58
C CYS A 62 -38.41 21.73 18.58
N GLN A 63 -39.54 21.07 18.32
CA GLN A 63 -40.07 20.01 19.18
C GLN A 63 -39.06 18.87 19.39
N GLU A 64 -38.31 18.49 18.37
CA GLU A 64 -37.28 17.43 18.50
C GLU A 64 -36.14 17.81 19.46
N VAL A 65 -35.72 19.08 19.50
CA VAL A 65 -34.66 19.52 20.43
C VAL A 65 -35.21 19.61 21.85
N LEU A 66 -36.48 20.01 22.02
CA LEU A 66 -37.15 19.97 23.31
C LEU A 66 -37.29 18.55 23.86
N GLU A 67 -37.66 17.59 23.02
CA GLU A 67 -37.72 16.17 23.41
C GLU A 67 -36.34 15.66 23.81
N ARG A 68 -35.29 15.97 23.03
CA ARG A 68 -33.88 15.63 23.34
C ARG A 68 -33.31 16.37 24.57
N SER A 69 -33.95 17.46 25.02
CA SER A 69 -33.56 18.19 26.23
C SER A 69 -33.99 17.47 27.52
N ARG A 70 -34.96 16.54 27.42
CA ARG A 70 -35.40 15.71 28.53
C ARG A 70 -34.49 14.50 28.65
N ASP A 71 -33.94 14.29 29.83
CA ASP A 71 -33.05 13.15 30.11
C ASP A 71 -33.36 12.56 31.49
N VAL A 72 -32.80 11.39 31.79
CA VAL A 72 -32.85 10.76 33.11
C VAL A 72 -31.43 10.57 33.62
N VAL A 73 -31.07 11.30 34.68
CA VAL A 73 -29.76 11.18 35.34
C VAL A 73 -29.96 10.72 36.77
N ASP A 74 -29.34 9.59 37.12
CA ASP A 74 -29.41 8.97 38.46
C ASP A 74 -30.86 8.81 38.99
N GLU A 75 -31.75 8.28 38.16
CA GLU A 75 -33.21 8.11 38.41
C GLU A 75 -34.02 9.42 38.50
N VAL A 76 -33.41 10.58 38.26
CA VAL A 76 -34.08 11.88 38.25
C VAL A 76 -34.41 12.31 36.82
N SER A 77 -35.69 12.53 36.53
CA SER A 77 -36.10 13.13 35.24
C SER A 77 -35.73 14.62 35.23
N VAL A 78 -34.95 15.03 34.24
CA VAL A 78 -34.43 16.39 34.11
C VAL A 78 -34.81 17.00 32.77
N SER A 79 -34.97 18.32 32.73
CA SER A 79 -35.05 19.11 31.50
C SER A 79 -33.86 20.07 31.45
N LEU A 80 -32.90 19.78 30.58
CA LEU A 80 -31.66 20.55 30.45
C LEU A 80 -31.83 21.72 29.48
N ARG A 81 -31.64 22.94 29.97
CA ARG A 81 -31.63 24.15 29.15
C ARG A 81 -30.21 24.65 28.96
N LEU A 82 -29.71 24.59 27.73
CA LEU A 82 -28.37 25.03 27.37
C LEU A 82 -28.35 26.50 27.00
N TRP A 83 -27.41 27.26 27.56
CA TRP A 83 -27.19 28.68 27.28
C TRP A 83 -25.79 28.87 26.70
N ASP A 84 -25.71 29.19 25.41
CA ASP A 84 -24.44 29.57 24.75
C ASP A 84 -24.11 31.04 25.02
N THR A 85 -22.83 31.36 25.15
CA THR A 85 -22.36 32.73 25.41
C THR A 85 -21.16 33.10 24.55
N PHE A 86 -21.06 34.36 24.14
CA PHE A 86 -19.85 34.85 23.47
C PHE A 86 -18.72 35.14 24.46
N GLY A 87 -17.48 34.88 24.04
CA GLY A 87 -16.28 35.18 24.84
C GLY A 87 -16.05 36.68 25.05
N ASP A 88 -16.48 37.54 24.12
CA ASP A 88 -16.12 38.97 24.15
C ASP A 88 -17.29 39.93 24.50
N HIS A 89 -18.52 39.42 24.68
CA HIS A 89 -19.71 40.26 24.96
C HIS A 89 -20.07 40.34 26.44
N HIS A 90 -19.38 41.20 27.19
CA HIS A 90 -19.47 41.26 28.65
C HIS A 90 -20.88 41.56 29.23
N LYS A 91 -21.72 42.33 28.51
CA LYS A 91 -23.08 42.68 28.96
C LYS A 91 -24.03 41.49 28.88
N ASP A 92 -23.97 40.71 27.79
CA ASP A 92 -24.87 39.58 27.54
C ASP A 92 -24.55 38.38 28.46
N ARG A 93 -23.27 38.19 28.81
CA ARG A 93 -22.84 37.16 29.77
C ARG A 93 -23.42 37.36 31.17
N ARG A 94 -23.52 38.60 31.64
CA ARG A 94 -24.11 38.92 32.96
C ARG A 94 -25.56 38.44 33.04
N PHE A 95 -26.32 38.63 31.96
CA PHE A 95 -27.70 38.16 31.88
C PHE A 95 -27.76 36.63 31.87
N ALA A 96 -26.86 35.96 31.15
CA ALA A 96 -26.79 34.50 31.10
C ALA A 96 -26.59 33.86 32.48
N TYR A 97 -25.75 34.43 33.36
CA TYR A 97 -25.50 33.90 34.70
C TYR A 97 -26.72 33.91 35.63
N GLY A 98 -27.72 34.77 35.39
CA GLY A 98 -28.89 34.89 36.25
C GLY A 98 -29.63 33.56 36.43
N ARG A 99 -29.80 33.11 37.69
CA ARG A 99 -30.47 31.85 38.08
C ARG A 99 -29.87 30.59 37.43
N SER A 100 -28.56 30.60 37.17
CA SER A 100 -27.87 29.42 36.62
C SER A 100 -27.75 28.32 37.67
N ASP A 101 -28.08 27.09 37.28
CA ASP A 101 -27.97 25.91 38.15
C ASP A 101 -26.58 25.28 38.08
N VAL A 102 -25.89 25.42 36.94
CA VAL A 102 -24.51 24.97 36.72
C VAL A 102 -23.85 25.77 35.61
N VAL A 103 -22.53 25.95 35.70
CA VAL A 103 -21.70 26.57 34.65
C VAL A 103 -20.69 25.55 34.11
N VAL A 104 -20.62 25.44 32.79
CA VAL A 104 -19.61 24.69 32.05
C VAL A 104 -18.57 25.69 31.54
N LEU A 105 -17.38 25.66 32.11
CA LEU A 105 -16.27 26.55 31.75
C LEU A 105 -15.35 25.84 30.76
N CYS A 106 -15.36 26.29 29.51
CA CYS A 106 -14.62 25.65 28.42
C CYS A 106 -13.31 26.39 28.11
N PHE A 107 -12.28 25.61 27.78
CA PHE A 107 -11.06 26.10 27.12
C PHE A 107 -10.70 25.16 25.95
N SER A 108 -9.81 25.61 25.06
CA SER A 108 -9.30 24.77 23.97
C SER A 108 -7.99 24.14 24.37
N ILE A 109 -7.86 22.83 24.19
CA ILE A 109 -6.58 22.15 24.42
C ILE A 109 -5.49 22.59 23.43
N ALA A 110 -5.85 23.21 22.31
CA ALA A 110 -4.92 23.73 21.31
C ALA A 110 -4.58 25.22 21.51
N ASN A 111 -5.08 25.85 22.58
CA ASN A 111 -4.79 27.23 22.91
C ASN A 111 -4.44 27.39 24.40
N PRO A 112 -3.13 27.41 24.75
CA PRO A 112 -2.66 27.56 26.12
C PRO A 112 -3.19 28.82 26.84
N ASN A 113 -3.38 29.92 26.11
CA ASN A 113 -3.90 31.16 26.69
C ASN A 113 -5.35 30.99 27.18
N SER A 114 -6.15 30.19 26.48
CA SER A 114 -7.53 29.95 26.89
C SER A 114 -7.62 29.23 28.23
N LEU A 115 -6.66 28.34 28.54
CA LEU A 115 -6.55 27.72 29.87
C LEU A 115 -6.06 28.73 30.91
N ASN A 116 -5.15 29.64 30.57
CA ASN A 116 -4.72 30.69 31.50
C ASN A 116 -5.89 31.61 31.89
N HIS A 117 -6.72 32.00 30.90
CA HIS A 117 -7.89 32.85 31.12
C HIS A 117 -8.97 32.20 32.01
N VAL A 118 -9.03 30.86 32.08
CA VAL A 118 -9.90 30.14 33.03
C VAL A 118 -9.68 30.67 34.45
N LYS A 119 -8.42 30.77 34.88
CA LYS A 119 -8.06 31.21 36.24
C LYS A 119 -8.07 32.72 36.40
N THR A 120 -7.51 33.44 35.43
CA THR A 120 -7.28 34.89 35.56
C THR A 120 -8.53 35.74 35.31
N MET A 121 -9.48 35.25 34.52
CA MET A 121 -10.68 35.99 34.12
C MET A 121 -11.95 35.21 34.45
N TRP A 122 -12.16 34.07 33.77
CA TRP A 122 -13.47 33.43 33.70
C TRP A 122 -13.99 32.93 35.03
N TYR A 123 -13.15 32.23 35.81
CA TYR A 123 -13.57 31.70 37.11
C TYR A 123 -13.91 32.83 38.09
N GLN A 124 -13.14 33.93 38.08
CA GLN A 124 -13.42 35.11 38.90
C GLN A 124 -14.73 35.78 38.49
N GLU A 125 -14.96 35.95 37.19
CA GLU A 125 -16.21 36.50 36.65
C GLU A 125 -17.43 35.66 37.09
N ILE A 126 -17.35 34.33 36.94
CA ILE A 126 -18.42 33.40 37.35
C ILE A 126 -18.68 33.52 38.86
N LYS A 127 -17.64 33.49 39.69
CA LYS A 127 -17.81 33.57 41.15
C LYS A 127 -18.28 34.94 41.62
N HIS A 128 -18.02 36.01 40.89
CA HIS A 128 -18.59 37.32 41.15
C HIS A 128 -20.11 37.36 40.93
N PHE A 129 -20.61 36.83 39.79
CA PHE A 129 -22.04 36.91 39.44
C PHE A 129 -22.91 35.79 40.03
N CYS A 130 -22.37 34.57 40.18
CA CYS A 130 -23.09 33.41 40.71
C CYS A 130 -22.20 32.56 41.65
N PRO A 131 -21.86 33.08 42.86
CA PRO A 131 -20.85 32.47 43.75
C PRO A 131 -21.16 31.03 44.17
N ARG A 132 -22.45 30.72 44.37
CA ARG A 132 -22.93 29.40 44.83
C ARG A 132 -23.16 28.40 43.70
N THR A 133 -23.10 28.85 42.44
CA THR A 133 -23.34 27.96 41.30
C THR A 133 -22.12 27.03 41.11
N PRO A 134 -22.34 25.71 40.99
CA PRO A 134 -21.27 24.76 40.71
C PRO A 134 -20.70 25.02 39.31
N VAL A 135 -19.39 24.81 39.18
CA VAL A 135 -18.65 24.98 37.93
C VAL A 135 -17.96 23.67 37.59
N ILE A 136 -17.98 23.28 36.32
CA ILE A 136 -17.14 22.19 35.80
C ILE A 136 -16.21 22.75 34.72
N LEU A 137 -14.95 22.29 34.71
CA LEU A 137 -13.95 22.68 33.72
C LEU A 137 -13.96 21.67 32.56
N VAL A 138 -13.96 22.18 31.33
CA VAL A 138 -13.99 21.34 30.12
C VAL A 138 -12.89 21.74 29.14
N GLY A 139 -11.99 20.79 28.84
CA GLY A 139 -11.04 20.88 27.73
C GLY A 139 -11.69 20.41 26.43
N CYS A 140 -11.89 21.32 25.48
CA CYS A 140 -12.47 21.02 24.18
C CYS A 140 -11.40 20.77 23.11
N GLN A 141 -11.81 20.14 22.01
CA GLN A 141 -10.99 19.86 20.82
C GLN A 141 -9.89 18.81 21.08
N LEU A 142 -10.21 17.81 21.89
CA LEU A 142 -9.34 16.69 22.25
C LEU A 142 -8.72 15.97 21.03
N ASP A 143 -9.45 15.91 19.91
CA ASP A 143 -9.02 15.34 18.63
C ASP A 143 -7.67 15.90 18.14
N LEU A 144 -7.37 17.16 18.47
CA LEU A 144 -6.14 17.83 18.07
C LEU A 144 -4.87 17.26 18.71
N ARG A 145 -4.97 16.36 19.71
CA ARG A 145 -3.79 15.67 20.29
C ARG A 145 -3.14 14.65 19.36
N TYR A 146 -3.91 14.05 18.46
CA TYR A 146 -3.44 12.99 17.56
C TYR A 146 -3.76 13.27 16.10
N ALA A 147 -4.45 14.37 15.79
CA ALA A 147 -4.71 14.80 14.43
C ALA A 147 -3.41 15.17 13.68
N ASP A 148 -3.46 15.06 12.36
CA ASP A 148 -2.47 15.67 11.47
C ASP A 148 -2.66 17.20 11.49
N LEU A 149 -1.82 17.88 12.29
CA LEU A 149 -1.86 19.33 12.43
C LEU A 149 -1.59 20.09 11.13
N GLU A 150 -0.87 19.49 10.16
CA GLU A 150 -0.66 20.14 8.87
C GLU A 150 -1.96 20.17 8.06
N ALA A 151 -2.65 19.02 7.99
CA ALA A 151 -3.97 18.94 7.36
C ALA A 151 -4.98 19.86 8.07
N VAL A 152 -4.97 19.89 9.40
CA VAL A 152 -5.82 20.80 10.18
C VAL A 152 -5.51 22.26 9.87
N ASN A 153 -4.24 22.66 9.82
CA ASN A 153 -3.86 24.03 9.53
C ASN A 153 -4.19 24.45 8.08
N ARG A 154 -4.09 23.54 7.11
CA ARG A 154 -4.53 23.77 5.72
C ARG A 154 -6.05 23.97 5.62
N ALA A 155 -6.83 23.27 6.44
CA ALA A 155 -8.29 23.35 6.44
C ALA A 155 -8.83 24.57 7.24
N ARG A 156 -8.01 25.20 8.07
CA ARG A 156 -8.39 26.39 8.85
C ARG A 156 -8.33 27.65 7.98
N ARG A 157 -8.94 28.74 8.48
CA ARG A 157 -8.95 30.03 7.77
C ARG A 157 -7.51 30.50 7.50
N PRO A 158 -7.19 31.02 6.29
CA PRO A 158 -5.82 31.39 5.92
C PRO A 158 -5.11 32.36 6.87
N LEU A 159 -5.86 33.21 7.59
CA LEU A 159 -5.32 34.22 8.51
C LEU A 159 -5.21 33.72 9.97
N ALA A 160 -5.62 32.50 10.28
CA ALA A 160 -5.51 31.97 11.63
C ALA A 160 -4.07 31.55 11.94
N ARG A 161 -3.58 31.85 13.15
CA ARG A 161 -2.27 31.35 13.62
C ARG A 161 -2.24 29.82 13.50
N PRO A 162 -1.25 29.23 12.80
CA PRO A 162 -1.08 27.79 12.74
C PRO A 162 -0.92 27.21 14.14
N ILE A 163 -1.64 26.14 14.44
CA ILE A 163 -1.46 25.37 15.68
C ILE A 163 -0.16 24.58 15.55
N LYS A 164 0.76 24.81 16.48
CA LYS A 164 2.00 24.05 16.58
C LYS A 164 1.82 22.93 17.61
N ARG A 165 2.64 21.89 17.52
CA ARG A 165 2.63 20.77 18.49
C ARG A 165 2.84 21.24 19.93
N GLY A 166 3.72 22.22 20.14
CA GLY A 166 3.96 22.81 21.47
C GLY A 166 2.77 23.62 22.03
N ASP A 167 1.78 23.98 21.21
CA ASP A 167 0.56 24.63 21.67
C ASP A 167 -0.47 23.61 22.24
N ILE A 168 -0.32 22.33 21.93
CA ILE A 168 -1.26 21.29 22.38
C ILE A 168 -1.00 20.97 23.86
N LEU A 169 -1.98 21.26 24.70
CA LEU A 169 -1.94 21.04 26.13
C LEU A 169 -2.10 19.54 26.46
N PRO A 170 -1.21 18.99 27.30
CA PRO A 170 -1.40 17.65 27.82
C PRO A 170 -2.49 17.68 28.92
N PRO A 171 -3.22 16.57 29.15
CA PRO A 171 -4.37 16.56 30.06
C PRO A 171 -4.05 16.98 31.51
N GLU A 172 -2.81 16.76 31.96
CA GLU A 172 -2.35 17.12 33.31
C GLU A 172 -2.53 18.62 33.58
N ARG A 173 -2.33 19.48 32.57
CA ARG A 173 -2.45 20.95 32.72
C ARG A 173 -3.88 21.37 33.07
N GLY A 174 -4.88 20.79 32.41
CA GLY A 174 -6.28 21.08 32.71
C GLY A 174 -6.67 20.57 34.10
N ARG A 175 -6.17 19.38 34.48
CA ARG A 175 -6.37 18.84 35.84
C ARG A 175 -5.74 19.69 36.93
N GLU A 176 -4.52 20.19 36.73
CA GLU A 176 -3.84 21.06 37.70
C GLU A 176 -4.69 22.30 38.01
N VAL A 177 -5.19 22.97 36.97
CA VAL A 177 -6.07 24.14 37.11
C VAL A 177 -7.38 23.76 37.79
N ALA A 178 -8.01 22.65 37.41
CA ALA A 178 -9.24 22.19 38.05
C ALA A 178 -9.05 21.87 39.54
N LYS A 179 -7.92 21.24 39.90
CA LYS A 179 -7.55 20.94 41.28
C LYS A 179 -7.33 22.20 42.10
N GLU A 180 -6.63 23.19 41.55
CA GLU A 180 -6.45 24.50 42.21
C GLU A 180 -7.79 25.21 42.45
N LEU A 181 -8.73 25.11 41.51
CA LEU A 181 -10.04 25.75 41.60
C LEU A 181 -11.08 24.93 42.39
N GLY A 182 -10.74 23.70 42.77
CA GLY A 182 -11.63 22.78 43.49
C GLY A 182 -12.85 22.33 42.67
N ILE A 183 -12.70 22.21 41.34
CA ILE A 183 -13.79 21.85 40.42
C ILE A 183 -13.49 20.56 39.64
N PRO A 184 -14.51 19.84 39.15
CA PRO A 184 -14.31 18.68 38.26
C PRO A 184 -13.71 19.08 36.91
N TYR A 185 -12.94 18.18 36.31
CA TYR A 185 -12.35 18.32 34.98
C TYR A 185 -12.81 17.22 34.04
N TYR A 186 -13.15 17.60 32.81
CA TYR A 186 -13.55 16.71 31.73
C TYR A 186 -12.95 17.18 30.41
N GLU A 187 -12.83 16.29 29.45
CA GLU A 187 -12.43 16.63 28.10
C GLU A 187 -13.43 16.12 27.07
N THR A 188 -13.48 16.81 25.93
CA THR A 188 -14.43 16.49 24.86
C THR A 188 -13.77 16.55 23.49
N SER A 189 -14.13 15.58 22.65
CA SER A 189 -13.96 15.65 21.21
C SER A 189 -15.33 15.60 20.56
N VAL A 190 -15.74 16.71 19.94
CA VAL A 190 -16.97 16.72 19.13
C VAL A 190 -16.79 15.89 17.86
N PHE A 191 -15.56 15.80 17.35
CA PHE A 191 -15.23 15.00 16.18
C PHE A 191 -15.44 13.50 16.45
N ASP A 192 -14.94 13.00 17.58
CA ASP A 192 -15.04 11.58 17.96
C ASP A 192 -16.28 11.26 18.81
N GLN A 193 -17.16 12.25 19.03
CA GLN A 193 -18.33 12.15 19.92
C GLN A 193 -17.96 11.70 21.35
N PHE A 194 -16.74 12.03 21.80
CA PHE A 194 -16.23 11.63 23.10
C PHE A 194 -16.50 12.69 24.18
N GLY A 195 -16.91 12.24 25.36
CA GLY A 195 -17.02 13.07 26.57
C GLY A 195 -18.21 14.02 26.61
N ILE A 196 -18.98 14.17 25.52
CA ILE A 196 -20.11 15.09 25.44
C ILE A 196 -21.17 14.73 26.48
N LYS A 197 -21.62 13.47 26.51
CA LYS A 197 -22.61 13.00 27.50
C LYS A 197 -22.06 13.11 28.92
N ASP A 198 -20.80 12.73 29.14
CA ASP A 198 -20.16 12.78 30.46
C ASP A 198 -20.16 14.21 31.03
N VAL A 199 -19.82 15.20 30.21
CA VAL A 199 -19.81 16.61 30.62
C VAL A 199 -21.20 17.05 31.08
N PHE A 200 -22.23 16.80 30.28
CA PHE A 200 -23.58 17.30 30.59
C PHE A 200 -24.25 16.52 31.73
N ASP A 201 -24.08 15.19 31.80
CA ASP A 201 -24.57 14.39 32.92
C ASP A 201 -23.92 14.81 34.23
N ASN A 202 -22.61 15.06 34.23
CA ASN A 202 -21.91 15.50 35.43
C ASN A 202 -22.19 16.96 35.80
N ALA A 203 -22.47 17.82 34.82
CA ALA A 203 -23.02 19.16 35.08
C ALA A 203 -24.39 19.07 35.77
N ILE A 204 -25.26 18.18 35.27
CA ILE A 204 -26.59 17.90 35.86
C ILE A 204 -26.43 17.39 37.30
N ARG A 205 -25.55 16.40 37.54
CA ARG A 205 -25.26 15.91 38.90
C ARG A 205 -24.81 17.02 39.83
N ALA A 206 -23.89 17.88 39.37
CA ALA A 206 -23.41 19.01 40.16
C ALA A 206 -24.54 20.01 40.50
N ALA A 207 -25.40 20.32 39.54
CA ALA A 207 -26.59 21.16 39.74
C ALA A 207 -27.55 20.55 40.77
N LEU A 208 -27.91 19.28 40.59
CA LEU A 208 -28.86 18.58 41.45
C LEU A 208 -28.35 18.42 42.89
N ILE A 209 -27.05 18.18 43.08
CA ILE A 209 -26.43 18.14 44.41
C ILE A 209 -26.48 19.52 45.06
N SER A 210 -26.08 20.59 44.35
CA SER A 210 -26.17 21.95 44.87
C SER A 210 -27.60 22.31 45.27
N ARG A 211 -28.58 21.95 44.42
CA ARG A 211 -30.00 22.11 44.71
C ARG A 211 -30.46 21.31 45.93
N ARG A 212 -29.99 20.07 46.10
CA ARG A 212 -30.28 19.25 47.29
C ARG A 212 -29.76 19.91 48.57
N HIS A 213 -28.59 20.54 48.53
CA HIS A 213 -28.06 21.28 49.68
C HIS A 213 -28.92 22.49 50.05
N LEU A 214 -29.55 23.13 49.07
CA LEU A 214 -30.45 24.28 49.29
C LEU A 214 -31.89 23.86 49.63
N GLN A 215 -32.35 22.71 49.13
CA GLN A 215 -33.72 22.20 49.24
C GLN A 215 -33.71 20.76 49.81
N PHE A 216 -33.28 20.61 51.06
CA PHE A 216 -33.05 19.31 51.68
C PHE A 216 -34.29 18.40 51.78
N TRP A 217 -35.50 18.97 51.68
CA TRP A 217 -36.77 18.24 51.71
C TRP A 217 -37.07 17.46 50.40
N LYS A 218 -36.34 17.74 49.31
CA LYS A 218 -36.48 16.99 48.04
C LYS A 218 -35.84 15.61 48.14
N SER A 219 -36.63 14.61 48.55
CA SER A 219 -36.19 13.24 48.81
C SER A 219 -35.75 12.48 47.55
N HIS A 220 -36.32 12.79 46.38
CA HIS A 220 -35.95 12.19 45.10
C HIS A 220 -34.51 12.52 44.67
N LEU A 221 -33.92 13.59 45.22
CA LEU A 221 -32.52 13.97 44.96
C LEU A 221 -31.49 13.25 45.84
N LYS A 222 -31.92 12.41 46.80
CA LYS A 222 -31.01 11.73 47.74
C LYS A 222 -30.07 10.74 47.07
N LYS A 223 -30.51 10.12 45.97
CA LYS A 223 -29.76 9.09 45.23
C LYS A 223 -28.81 9.67 44.17
N VAL A 224 -28.86 10.97 43.90
CA VAL A 224 -27.98 11.63 42.93
C VAL A 224 -26.53 11.44 43.33
N GLN A 225 -25.72 10.94 42.41
CA GLN A 225 -24.31 10.64 42.64
C GLN A 225 -23.47 11.91 42.45
N LYS A 226 -22.33 11.99 43.16
CA LYS A 226 -21.31 13.01 42.88
C LYS A 226 -20.83 12.90 41.42
N PRO A 227 -20.43 14.01 40.77
CA PRO A 227 -19.85 13.97 39.43
C PRO A 227 -18.87 12.81 39.26
N LEU A 228 -19.10 11.98 38.25
CA LEU A 228 -18.36 10.74 37.98
C LEU A 228 -16.99 11.06 37.36
N LEU A 229 -16.05 10.13 37.50
CA LEU A 229 -14.77 10.19 36.80
C LEU A 229 -14.99 9.85 35.32
N GLN A 230 -14.29 10.56 34.44
CA GLN A 230 -14.28 10.25 33.01
C GLN A 230 -13.11 9.32 32.71
N ALA A 231 -13.38 8.20 32.03
CA ALA A 231 -12.33 7.32 31.51
C ALA A 231 -11.55 8.06 30.41
N PRO A 232 -10.23 7.88 30.30
CA PRO A 232 -9.45 8.60 29.32
C PRO A 232 -9.77 8.15 27.88
N PHE A 233 -9.63 9.06 26.95
CA PHE A 233 -9.85 8.77 25.53
C PHE A 233 -8.65 8.06 24.93
N LEU A 234 -8.85 6.80 24.51
CA LEU A 234 -7.89 6.07 23.71
C LEU A 234 -8.07 6.46 22.24
N PRO A 235 -7.11 7.15 21.60
CA PRO A 235 -7.23 7.51 20.20
C PRO A 235 -7.27 6.26 19.31
N PRO A 236 -7.98 6.32 18.18
CA PRO A 236 -8.01 5.23 17.22
C PRO A 236 -6.60 4.93 16.70
N LYS A 237 -6.33 3.65 16.38
CA LYS A 237 -5.11 3.28 15.68
C LYS A 237 -5.12 3.93 14.29
N ALA A 238 -3.97 4.46 13.88
CA ALA A 238 -3.80 4.90 12.50
C ALA A 238 -4.05 3.71 11.55
N PRO A 239 -4.60 3.92 10.35
CA PRO A 239 -4.66 2.88 9.33
C PRO A 239 -3.27 2.59 8.76
N PRO A 240 -3.01 1.36 8.28
CA PRO A 240 -1.75 1.03 7.63
C PRO A 240 -1.57 1.81 6.32
N PRO A 241 -0.33 2.18 5.96
CA PRO A 241 -0.07 2.83 4.68
C PRO A 241 -0.38 1.87 3.52
N VAL A 242 -0.93 2.43 2.44
CA VAL A 242 -1.26 1.67 1.23
C VAL A 242 -0.08 1.73 0.27
N ILE A 243 0.42 0.57 -0.14
CA ILE A 243 1.46 0.45 -1.17
C ILE A 243 0.85 0.79 -2.53
N LYS A 244 1.43 1.78 -3.20
CA LYS A 244 1.07 2.21 -4.54
C LYS A 244 2.10 1.67 -5.52
N ILE A 245 1.63 0.91 -6.50
CA ILE A 245 2.46 0.52 -7.63
C ILE A 245 2.36 1.68 -8.64
N PRO A 246 3.47 2.36 -8.97
CA PRO A 246 3.46 3.35 -10.02
C PRO A 246 3.02 2.68 -11.33
N GLU A 247 2.38 3.43 -12.23
CA GLU A 247 2.14 2.88 -13.57
C GLU A 247 3.47 2.40 -14.14
N CYS A 248 3.49 1.18 -14.67
CA CYS A 248 4.69 0.68 -15.35
C CYS A 248 5.08 1.75 -16.37
N PRO A 249 6.36 2.19 -16.42
CA PRO A 249 6.79 3.05 -17.50
C PRO A 249 6.38 2.32 -18.77
N THR A 250 5.37 2.87 -19.45
CA THR A 250 4.94 2.31 -20.72
C THR A 250 6.19 2.40 -21.56
N PRO A 251 6.70 1.27 -22.11
CA PRO A 251 7.68 1.41 -23.15
C PRO A 251 7.04 2.39 -24.13
N SER A 252 7.71 3.48 -24.48
CA SER A 252 7.19 4.27 -25.59
C SER A 252 6.92 3.25 -26.70
N MET A 253 5.76 3.29 -27.36
CA MET A 253 5.36 2.21 -28.30
C MET A 253 6.42 1.89 -29.37
N ASN A 254 7.48 2.73 -29.46
CA ASN A 254 8.67 2.62 -30.26
C ASN A 254 9.97 2.19 -29.54
N GLU A 255 10.04 1.72 -28.29
CA GLU A 255 11.34 1.31 -27.69
C GLU A 255 11.97 0.09 -28.36
N ALA A 256 11.16 -0.95 -28.64
CA ALA A 256 11.64 -2.09 -29.43
C ALA A 256 11.90 -1.66 -30.89
N GLY A 257 11.06 -0.79 -31.46
CA GLY A 257 11.28 -0.23 -32.80
C GLY A 257 12.57 0.60 -32.90
N TYR A 258 12.91 1.34 -31.86
CA TYR A 258 14.14 2.13 -31.75
C TYR A 258 15.36 1.23 -31.80
N LEU A 259 15.28 0.02 -31.21
CA LEU A 259 16.38 -0.95 -31.30
C LEU A 259 16.60 -1.45 -32.75
N LEU A 260 15.58 -1.42 -33.62
CA LEU A 260 15.77 -1.71 -35.04
C LEU A 260 16.45 -0.55 -35.78
N ASP A 261 16.15 0.70 -35.42
CA ASP A 261 16.78 1.89 -36.03
C ASP A 261 18.20 2.15 -35.48
N SER A 262 18.48 1.74 -34.23
CA SER A 262 19.78 1.80 -33.57
C SER A 262 20.16 0.39 -33.08
N PRO A 263 20.72 -0.47 -33.96
CA PRO A 263 20.88 -1.91 -33.76
C PRO A 263 22.04 -2.29 -32.81
N LEU A 264 21.92 -1.85 -31.57
CA LEU A 264 22.84 -2.19 -30.49
C LEU A 264 22.68 -3.67 -30.11
N CYS A 265 23.79 -4.42 -30.09
CA CYS A 265 23.80 -5.88 -29.90
C CYS A 265 23.09 -6.68 -31.01
N ALA A 266 22.97 -6.13 -32.23
CA ALA A 266 22.47 -6.90 -33.36
C ALA A 266 23.35 -8.12 -33.69
N ASP A 267 22.69 -9.26 -33.84
CA ASP A 267 23.27 -10.59 -34.06
C ASP A 267 22.83 -11.21 -35.41
N VAL A 268 22.01 -10.49 -36.19
CA VAL A 268 21.64 -10.84 -37.56
C VAL A 268 21.69 -9.62 -38.48
N MET A 269 22.14 -9.83 -39.72
CA MET A 269 22.18 -8.84 -40.80
C MET A 269 21.52 -9.43 -42.06
N PHE A 270 20.56 -8.71 -42.62
CA PHE A 270 19.91 -9.07 -43.88
C PHE A 270 20.53 -8.32 -45.04
N VAL A 271 20.91 -9.03 -46.10
CA VAL A 271 21.44 -8.48 -47.36
C VAL A 271 20.36 -8.63 -48.43
N LEU A 272 19.80 -7.52 -48.90
CA LEU A 272 18.69 -7.52 -49.88
C LEU A 272 19.18 -7.36 -51.32
N GLN A 273 19.89 -6.27 -51.58
CA GLN A 273 20.59 -5.98 -52.84
C GLN A 273 22.08 -5.74 -52.52
N GLU A 274 22.96 -5.62 -53.52
CA GLU A 274 24.44 -5.61 -53.30
C GLU A 274 24.96 -4.55 -52.32
N GLN A 275 24.16 -3.55 -51.93
CA GLN A 275 24.54 -2.48 -50.98
C GLN A 275 23.53 -2.24 -49.83
N ASP A 276 22.37 -2.89 -49.81
CA ASP A 276 21.33 -2.65 -48.79
C ASP A 276 21.39 -3.71 -47.69
N CYS A 277 21.92 -3.30 -46.52
CA CYS A 277 22.04 -4.15 -45.33
C CYS A 277 21.16 -3.63 -44.18
N ILE A 278 20.39 -4.53 -43.56
CA ILE A 278 19.56 -4.21 -42.38
C ILE A 278 19.98 -5.09 -41.21
N PHE A 279 20.39 -4.48 -40.11
CA PHE A 279 20.72 -5.18 -38.86
C PHE A 279 19.46 -5.40 -38.02
N ALA A 280 19.39 -6.55 -37.35
CA ALA A 280 18.28 -6.92 -36.47
C ALA A 280 18.74 -7.90 -35.37
N HIS A 281 17.78 -8.39 -34.58
CA HIS A 281 18.00 -9.23 -33.41
C HIS A 281 17.25 -10.55 -33.55
N LYS A 282 17.96 -11.67 -33.53
CA LYS A 282 17.39 -13.02 -33.68
C LYS A 282 16.28 -13.26 -32.68
N ILE A 283 16.47 -12.88 -31.42
CA ILE A 283 15.48 -13.10 -30.36
C ILE A 283 14.14 -12.41 -30.65
N TYR A 284 14.15 -11.18 -31.19
CA TYR A 284 12.92 -10.46 -31.54
C TYR A 284 12.22 -11.10 -32.74
N LEU A 285 12.97 -11.56 -33.73
CA LEU A 285 12.41 -12.19 -34.93
C LEU A 285 11.89 -13.60 -34.65
N ALA A 286 12.67 -14.41 -33.92
CA ALA A 286 12.35 -15.79 -33.58
C ALA A 286 11.16 -15.89 -32.61
N THR A 287 11.00 -14.94 -31.69
CA THR A 287 9.85 -14.93 -30.78
C THR A 287 8.56 -14.48 -31.46
N SER A 288 8.67 -13.74 -32.56
CA SER A 288 7.55 -13.21 -33.33
C SER A 288 7.18 -14.02 -34.58
N SER A 289 8.08 -14.87 -35.08
CA SER A 289 7.86 -15.68 -36.29
C SER A 289 8.50 -17.06 -36.16
N SER A 290 7.70 -18.09 -36.35
CA SER A 290 8.18 -19.48 -36.38
C SER A 290 9.18 -19.71 -37.52
N LYS A 291 8.97 -19.04 -38.68
CA LYS A 291 9.87 -19.18 -39.83
C LYS A 291 11.28 -18.69 -39.48
N PHE A 292 11.40 -17.55 -38.80
CA PHE A 292 12.69 -17.04 -38.32
C PHE A 292 13.25 -17.87 -37.17
N TYR A 293 12.39 -18.39 -36.28
CA TYR A 293 12.80 -19.29 -35.20
C TYR A 293 13.50 -20.53 -35.74
N ASP A 294 12.89 -21.21 -36.71
CA ASP A 294 13.44 -22.40 -37.34
C ASP A 294 14.72 -22.07 -38.14
N LEU A 295 14.73 -20.91 -38.84
CA LEU A 295 15.89 -20.46 -39.64
C LEU A 295 17.15 -20.35 -38.79
N PHE A 296 17.04 -19.72 -37.61
CA PHE A 296 18.18 -19.49 -36.74
C PHE A 296 18.56 -20.74 -35.92
N LEU A 297 17.64 -21.68 -35.73
CA LEU A 297 17.96 -22.97 -35.12
C LEU A 297 18.86 -23.85 -36.01
N MET A 298 18.56 -23.91 -37.31
CA MET A 298 19.39 -24.67 -38.25
C MET A 298 20.85 -24.22 -38.29
N GLU A 299 21.09 -22.92 -38.12
CA GLU A 299 22.43 -22.35 -38.05
C GLU A 299 23.19 -22.85 -36.80
N CYS A 300 22.50 -23.04 -35.68
CA CYS A 300 23.07 -23.53 -34.43
C CYS A 300 23.49 -25.02 -34.51
N GLU A 301 22.83 -25.84 -35.33
CA GLU A 301 23.17 -27.26 -35.53
C GLU A 301 24.41 -27.47 -36.43
N GLY A 302 25.05 -26.40 -36.90
CA GLY A 302 26.14 -26.45 -37.89
C GLY A 302 27.58 -26.41 -37.39
N SER A 303 27.88 -26.45 -36.08
CA SER A 303 29.25 -26.58 -35.60
C SER A 303 29.59 -28.04 -35.24
N PRO A 304 30.47 -28.73 -35.98
CA PRO A 304 31.14 -29.91 -35.44
C PRO A 304 32.29 -29.46 -34.51
N TYR A 305 32.36 -30.09 -33.34
CA TYR A 305 33.36 -29.95 -32.24
C TYR A 305 33.13 -28.85 -31.19
N MET A 306 32.55 -29.24 -30.04
CA MET A 306 33.30 -29.55 -28.81
C MET A 306 32.30 -29.94 -27.70
N ASP A 307 32.20 -31.24 -27.42
CA ASP A 307 31.87 -31.79 -26.09
C ASP A 307 32.22 -33.29 -26.09
N GLU A 308 33.51 -33.59 -26.02
CA GLU A 308 33.96 -34.87 -25.47
C GLU A 308 33.96 -34.74 -23.94
N ALA A 309 32.83 -35.09 -23.31
CA ALA A 309 32.84 -35.48 -21.91
C ALA A 309 33.24 -36.96 -21.82
N GLN A 310 34.55 -37.20 -21.80
CA GLN A 310 35.13 -38.40 -21.21
C GLN A 310 34.73 -38.44 -19.72
N CYS A 311 33.80 -39.33 -19.37
CA CYS A 311 33.76 -39.90 -18.03
C CYS A 311 34.10 -41.39 -18.15
N ASN A 312 35.17 -41.76 -17.43
CA ASN A 312 35.85 -43.04 -17.44
C ASN A 312 34.90 -44.22 -17.22
N LYS A 313 34.92 -45.17 -18.16
CA LYS A 313 34.61 -46.57 -17.87
C LYS A 313 35.84 -47.19 -17.21
N GLU A 314 35.76 -47.44 -15.91
CA GLU A 314 36.54 -48.51 -15.30
C GLU A 314 35.72 -49.80 -15.28
N ASN A 315 36.41 -50.85 -15.71
CA ASN A 315 35.97 -52.23 -15.82
C ASN A 315 35.42 -52.79 -14.50
N THR A 316 34.34 -53.56 -14.58
CA THR A 316 34.39 -54.94 -14.07
C THR A 316 33.28 -55.82 -14.66
N ASN A 317 33.70 -56.87 -15.35
CA ASN A 317 32.88 -58.03 -15.69
C ASN A 317 32.37 -58.73 -14.41
N LYS A 318 31.11 -59.17 -14.41
CA LYS A 318 30.70 -60.55 -14.04
C LYS A 318 29.17 -60.74 -14.15
N ASP A 319 28.82 -61.67 -15.04
CA ASP A 319 27.86 -62.78 -14.92
C ASP A 319 26.60 -62.72 -14.03
N VAL A 320 25.59 -63.43 -14.57
CA VAL A 320 24.57 -64.29 -13.91
C VAL A 320 23.11 -63.79 -14.01
N LEU A 321 22.42 -64.40 -14.97
CA LEU A 321 21.10 -65.07 -14.90
C LEU A 321 20.13 -64.79 -13.73
N THR A 322 18.85 -64.65 -14.14
CA THR A 322 17.62 -65.09 -13.46
C THR A 322 17.25 -64.48 -12.10
N SER A 323 16.10 -63.83 -12.00
CA SER A 323 14.81 -64.46 -11.67
C SER A 323 13.75 -63.42 -11.26
N HIS A 324 12.51 -63.80 -11.57
CA HIS A 324 11.23 -63.21 -11.16
C HIS A 324 11.16 -62.65 -9.74
N PHE A 325 10.33 -61.62 -9.52
CA PHE A 325 9.16 -61.74 -8.65
C PHE A 325 8.19 -60.56 -8.90
N GLU A 326 6.96 -60.93 -9.25
CA GLU A 326 5.79 -60.06 -9.30
C GLU A 326 5.34 -59.68 -7.88
N THR A 327 4.70 -58.52 -7.73
CA THR A 327 3.56 -58.38 -6.81
C THR A 327 2.64 -57.28 -7.34
N ASN A 328 1.43 -57.71 -7.69
CA ASN A 328 0.28 -56.89 -8.07
C ASN A 328 -0.29 -56.11 -6.87
N SER A 329 -0.86 -54.95 -7.16
CA SER A 329 -2.15 -54.57 -6.60
C SER A 329 -2.87 -53.60 -7.54
N ASP A 330 -3.92 -54.12 -8.17
CA ASP A 330 -4.90 -53.42 -9.00
C ASP A 330 -5.75 -52.43 -8.20
N SER A 331 -6.21 -51.37 -8.86
CA SER A 331 -7.63 -51.01 -8.93
C SER A 331 -7.88 -49.89 -9.97
N ASP A 332 -8.43 -50.32 -11.12
CA ASP A 332 -9.46 -49.75 -12.03
C ASP A 332 -10.01 -48.34 -11.72
N ASP A 333 -10.45 -47.50 -12.68
CA ASP A 333 -11.15 -47.79 -13.93
C ASP A 333 -11.22 -46.53 -14.86
N ALA A 334 -11.64 -46.79 -16.11
CA ALA A 334 -12.37 -45.94 -17.05
C ALA A 334 -11.61 -45.28 -18.22
N SER A 335 -11.44 -46.13 -19.23
CA SER A 335 -11.23 -45.95 -20.68
C SER A 335 -11.89 -44.74 -21.39
N LEU A 336 -11.25 -44.27 -22.46
CA LEU A 336 -11.89 -44.06 -23.78
C LEU A 336 -10.87 -44.25 -24.93
N LYS A 337 -11.36 -44.91 -25.98
CA LYS A 337 -10.65 -45.57 -27.10
C LYS A 337 -10.20 -44.60 -28.20
N SER A 338 -9.09 -44.90 -28.87
CA SER A 338 -8.96 -44.69 -30.33
C SER A 338 -7.87 -45.57 -30.97
N LEU A 339 -8.36 -46.62 -31.63
CA LEU A 339 -7.87 -47.32 -32.84
C LEU A 339 -6.40 -47.12 -33.29
N ASP A 340 -5.65 -48.23 -33.18
CA ASP A 340 -4.47 -48.58 -33.96
C ASP A 340 -4.79 -48.79 -35.45
N VAL A 341 -3.95 -48.23 -36.33
CA VAL A 341 -3.63 -48.83 -37.63
C VAL A 341 -2.10 -48.81 -37.77
N LYS A 342 -1.50 -50.01 -37.79
CA LYS A 342 -0.08 -50.26 -38.10
C LYS A 342 0.10 -50.60 -39.58
N ILE A 343 1.37 -50.57 -40.04
CA ILE A 343 2.06 -51.37 -41.09
C ILE A 343 2.87 -50.44 -42.06
N PRO A 344 4.11 -50.76 -42.54
CA PRO A 344 5.44 -50.81 -41.89
C PRO A 344 6.52 -50.05 -42.78
N PRO A 345 7.86 -50.25 -42.68
CA PRO A 345 8.91 -49.30 -43.17
C PRO A 345 9.42 -49.53 -44.61
N PRO A 346 10.31 -48.65 -45.15
CA PRO A 346 10.66 -48.61 -46.58
C PRO A 346 11.94 -49.39 -46.94
N GLU A 347 11.98 -49.93 -48.16
CA GLU A 347 13.18 -50.45 -48.83
C GLU A 347 13.54 -49.58 -50.04
N SER A 348 14.84 -49.24 -50.13
CA SER A 348 15.74 -49.12 -51.31
C SER A 348 15.12 -48.72 -52.67
N SER A 349 15.71 -47.93 -53.56
CA SER A 349 17.05 -47.37 -53.77
C SER A 349 16.99 -46.90 -55.21
N GLU A 350 17.42 -45.68 -55.55
CA GLU A 350 17.90 -45.42 -56.90
C GLU A 350 18.98 -44.34 -56.88
N SER A 351 20.16 -44.80 -57.23
CA SER A 351 21.43 -44.12 -57.32
C SER A 351 21.50 -43.17 -58.51
N LEU A 352 22.05 -41.98 -58.31
CA LEU A 352 22.69 -41.19 -59.37
C LEU A 352 24.11 -40.81 -58.95
N ASN A 353 25.06 -41.14 -59.82
CA ASN A 353 26.50 -41.05 -59.64
C ASN A 353 27.05 -39.62 -59.80
N MET A 354 27.95 -39.28 -58.88
CA MET A 354 29.29 -38.64 -59.01
C MET A 354 29.51 -37.43 -59.93
N LEU A 355 30.04 -36.37 -59.32
CA LEU A 355 31.15 -35.56 -59.84
C LEU A 355 31.88 -34.91 -58.64
N GLU A 356 33.16 -35.24 -58.45
CA GLU A 356 34.08 -34.55 -57.55
C GLU A 356 34.43 -33.15 -58.09
N PRO A 357 34.73 -32.17 -57.21
CA PRO A 357 35.65 -31.11 -57.57
C PRO A 357 36.91 -31.13 -56.70
N GLU A 358 38.05 -30.98 -57.39
CA GLU A 358 39.37 -30.79 -56.84
C GLU A 358 39.52 -29.48 -56.03
N SER A 359 40.58 -29.49 -55.22
CA SER A 359 41.05 -28.48 -54.27
C SER A 359 41.18 -27.04 -54.76
N GLY A 360 40.73 -26.08 -53.94
CA GLY A 360 41.14 -24.67 -54.04
C GLY A 360 40.34 -23.72 -53.14
N ASP A 361 41.00 -23.23 -52.09
CA ASP A 361 40.76 -22.01 -51.29
C ASP A 361 39.61 -21.91 -50.26
N THR A 362 40.05 -21.46 -49.08
CA THR A 362 39.35 -21.20 -47.82
C THR A 362 38.10 -20.33 -47.99
N ASN A 363 36.92 -20.83 -47.61
CA ASN A 363 35.74 -19.99 -47.37
C ASN A 363 34.78 -20.63 -46.36
N SER A 364 34.26 -19.81 -45.44
CA SER A 364 33.28 -20.19 -44.44
C SER A 364 32.06 -20.84 -45.10
N ALA A 365 31.62 -21.99 -44.61
CA ALA A 365 30.56 -22.81 -45.22
C ALA A 365 29.21 -22.07 -45.27
N ALA A 366 28.92 -21.40 -46.38
CA ALA A 366 27.62 -20.81 -46.65
C ALA A 366 26.61 -21.90 -47.04
N ARG A 367 25.46 -21.95 -46.35
CA ARG A 367 24.39 -22.92 -46.65
C ARG A 367 23.39 -22.31 -47.62
N SER A 368 23.16 -22.97 -48.75
CA SER A 368 22.12 -22.60 -49.72
C SER A 368 20.74 -22.94 -49.17
N LEU A 369 19.79 -22.01 -49.25
CA LEU A 369 18.42 -22.14 -48.73
C LEU A 369 17.35 -22.26 -49.83
N SER A 370 17.76 -22.67 -51.04
CA SER A 370 16.86 -22.75 -52.20
C SER A 370 15.61 -23.62 -52.00
N CYS A 371 15.62 -24.55 -51.04
CA CYS A 371 14.47 -25.42 -50.70
C CYS A 371 13.64 -24.93 -49.50
N TRP A 372 14.05 -23.85 -48.83
CA TRP A 372 13.50 -23.42 -47.53
C TRP A 372 12.39 -22.35 -47.62
N GLY A 373 12.23 -21.75 -48.80
CA GLY A 373 11.20 -20.78 -49.13
C GLY A 373 11.66 -19.83 -50.24
N LYS A 374 10.73 -19.06 -50.82
CA LYS A 374 11.05 -18.12 -51.91
C LYS A 374 11.79 -16.85 -51.45
N GLY A 375 11.90 -16.61 -50.14
CA GLY A 375 12.44 -15.36 -49.58
C GLY A 375 13.91 -15.41 -49.15
N PHE A 376 14.51 -16.59 -48.98
CA PHE A 376 15.87 -16.75 -48.44
C PHE A 376 16.79 -17.45 -49.45
N VAL A 377 17.97 -16.88 -49.69
CA VAL A 377 18.97 -17.42 -50.64
C VAL A 377 20.05 -18.20 -49.91
N SER A 378 20.64 -17.62 -48.86
CA SER A 378 21.70 -18.28 -48.08
C SER A 378 21.78 -17.72 -46.66
N VAL A 379 22.29 -18.54 -45.73
CA VAL A 379 22.61 -18.13 -44.36
C VAL A 379 24.01 -18.61 -43.97
N HIS A 380 24.81 -17.71 -43.38
CA HIS A 380 26.15 -18.00 -42.88
C HIS A 380 26.54 -17.07 -41.73
N LYS A 381 27.62 -17.40 -41.01
CA LYS A 381 28.22 -16.51 -39.99
C LYS A 381 29.35 -15.71 -40.58
N GLU A 382 29.40 -14.42 -40.27
CA GLU A 382 30.46 -13.53 -40.73
C GLU A 382 30.84 -12.54 -39.62
N MET A 383 32.12 -12.16 -39.58
CA MET A 383 32.58 -11.10 -38.67
C MET A 383 32.25 -9.75 -39.28
N GLN A 384 31.33 -9.01 -38.66
CA GLN A 384 30.87 -7.71 -39.14
C GLN A 384 31.12 -6.63 -38.09
N VAL A 385 31.36 -5.40 -38.54
CA VAL A 385 31.48 -4.25 -37.65
C VAL A 385 30.07 -3.82 -37.25
N ASN A 386 29.72 -3.93 -35.98
CA ASN A 386 28.45 -3.42 -35.48
C ASN A 386 28.39 -1.90 -35.71
N PRO A 387 27.33 -1.39 -36.35
CA PRO A 387 27.26 0.01 -36.79
C PRO A 387 27.20 1.01 -35.63
N VAL A 388 26.74 0.57 -34.44
CA VAL A 388 26.60 1.43 -33.26
C VAL A 388 27.86 1.37 -32.39
N SER A 389 28.29 0.16 -32.01
CA SER A 389 29.45 -0.01 -31.11
C SER A 389 30.80 0.13 -31.82
N LYS A 390 30.82 0.11 -33.17
CA LYS A 390 32.02 0.10 -34.03
C LYS A 390 32.98 -1.05 -33.74
N ARG A 391 32.48 -2.14 -33.12
CA ARG A 391 33.24 -3.34 -32.80
C ARG A 391 32.93 -4.46 -33.78
N THR A 392 33.92 -5.27 -34.08
CA THR A 392 33.75 -6.51 -34.87
C THR A 392 33.13 -7.60 -34.02
N CYS A 393 31.98 -8.14 -34.43
CA CYS A 393 31.30 -9.25 -33.79
C CYS A 393 30.83 -10.29 -34.81
N PRO A 394 30.69 -11.56 -34.42
CA PRO A 394 30.07 -12.56 -35.27
C PRO A 394 28.59 -12.22 -35.44
N VAL A 395 28.14 -12.09 -36.69
CA VAL A 395 26.76 -11.79 -37.07
C VAL A 395 26.29 -12.83 -38.08
N THR A 396 25.03 -13.24 -37.96
CA THR A 396 24.41 -14.11 -38.96
C THR A 396 23.98 -13.29 -40.16
N VAL A 397 24.55 -13.61 -41.31
CA VAL A 397 24.25 -12.94 -42.57
C VAL A 397 23.21 -13.76 -43.31
N VAL A 398 22.06 -13.15 -43.57
CA VAL A 398 20.94 -13.76 -44.31
C VAL A 398 20.82 -13.03 -45.64
N LYS A 399 21.10 -13.71 -46.74
CA LYS A 399 20.89 -13.16 -48.08
C LYS A 399 19.44 -13.38 -48.49
N MET A 400 18.73 -12.30 -48.77
CA MET A 400 17.33 -12.31 -49.19
C MET A 400 17.22 -12.47 -50.71
N ASP A 401 16.10 -12.99 -51.17
CA ASP A 401 15.80 -13.04 -52.60
C ASP A 401 15.58 -11.63 -53.18
N SER A 402 15.92 -11.47 -54.47
CA SER A 402 15.79 -10.19 -55.19
C SER A 402 14.35 -9.62 -55.23
N SER A 403 13.34 -10.45 -54.99
CA SER A 403 11.94 -10.01 -54.86
C SER A 403 11.65 -9.23 -53.57
N VAL A 404 12.51 -9.34 -52.55
CA VAL A 404 12.33 -8.69 -51.24
C VAL A 404 12.93 -7.29 -51.29
N GLN A 405 12.09 -6.25 -51.23
CA GLN A 405 12.53 -4.86 -51.25
C GLN A 405 12.80 -4.31 -49.85
N ALA A 406 13.81 -3.44 -49.72
CA ALA A 406 14.28 -2.94 -48.42
C ALA A 406 13.21 -2.20 -47.60
N ALA A 407 12.46 -1.27 -48.21
CA ALA A 407 11.48 -0.46 -47.47
C ALA A 407 10.30 -1.29 -46.90
N PRO A 408 9.56 -2.09 -47.71
CA PRO A 408 8.48 -2.92 -47.16
C PRO A 408 9.00 -4.01 -46.22
N PHE A 409 10.21 -4.55 -46.45
CA PHE A 409 10.83 -5.49 -45.52
C PHE A 409 11.16 -4.84 -44.16
N LYS A 410 11.61 -3.58 -44.14
CA LYS A 410 11.79 -2.82 -42.89
C LYS A 410 10.48 -2.71 -42.11
N THR A 411 9.34 -2.48 -42.78
CA THR A 411 8.02 -2.47 -42.15
C THR A 411 7.65 -3.86 -41.59
N VAL A 412 7.97 -4.96 -42.28
CA VAL A 412 7.79 -6.32 -41.73
C VAL A 412 8.62 -6.50 -40.45
N LEU A 413 9.88 -6.08 -40.44
CA LEU A 413 10.72 -6.16 -39.25
C LEU A 413 10.15 -5.29 -38.11
N GLN A 414 9.71 -4.07 -38.40
CA GLN A 414 9.07 -3.21 -37.40
C GLN A 414 7.85 -3.89 -36.77
N PHE A 415 6.98 -4.51 -37.57
CA PHE A 415 5.86 -5.31 -37.06
C PHE A 415 6.34 -6.47 -36.17
N LEU A 416 7.39 -7.20 -36.53
CA LEU A 416 7.90 -8.29 -35.69
C LEU A 416 8.46 -7.77 -34.34
N TYR A 417 8.93 -6.52 -34.27
CA TYR A 417 9.39 -5.91 -33.02
C TYR A 417 8.24 -5.38 -32.17
N THR A 418 7.31 -4.65 -32.78
CA THR A 418 6.29 -3.86 -32.06
C THR A 418 4.90 -4.52 -32.03
N GLY A 419 4.64 -5.47 -32.92
CA GLY A 419 3.30 -6.03 -33.17
C GLY A 419 2.31 -5.04 -33.77
N GLN A 420 2.77 -3.88 -34.25
CA GLN A 420 1.95 -2.81 -34.80
C GLN A 420 2.25 -2.59 -36.28
N LEU A 421 1.24 -2.13 -37.02
CA LEU A 421 1.33 -1.72 -38.41
C LEU A 421 0.76 -0.30 -38.53
N ASP A 422 1.47 0.61 -39.19
CA ASP A 422 0.97 1.95 -39.50
C ASP A 422 -0.14 1.86 -40.56
N GLU A 423 -1.31 2.40 -40.25
CA GLU A 423 -2.46 2.45 -41.17
C GLU A 423 -2.18 3.31 -42.42
N ASN A 424 -1.18 4.20 -42.37
CA ASN A 424 -0.78 5.07 -43.47
C ASN A 424 0.37 4.49 -44.33
N GLU A 425 0.71 3.22 -44.14
CA GLU A 425 1.75 2.56 -44.93
C GLU A 425 1.46 2.65 -46.43
N LYS A 426 2.45 3.09 -47.21
CA LYS A 426 2.22 3.53 -48.60
C LYS A 426 2.09 2.37 -49.58
N ASP A 427 2.66 1.22 -49.26
CA ASP A 427 2.74 0.07 -50.15
C ASP A 427 2.26 -1.23 -49.48
N LEU A 428 0.99 -1.21 -49.07
CA LEU A 428 0.31 -2.37 -48.46
C LEU A 428 0.36 -3.61 -49.36
N THR A 429 0.25 -3.45 -50.69
CA THR A 429 0.27 -4.58 -51.62
C THR A 429 1.61 -5.31 -51.61
N ARG A 430 2.75 -4.58 -51.68
CA ARG A 430 4.07 -5.23 -51.57
C ARG A 430 4.32 -5.76 -50.17
N LEU A 431 3.84 -5.07 -49.13
CA LEU A 431 3.96 -5.54 -47.76
C LEU A 431 3.26 -6.90 -47.56
N ALA A 432 2.04 -7.07 -48.09
CA ALA A 432 1.31 -8.34 -48.05
C ALA A 432 2.07 -9.47 -48.78
N GLN A 433 2.66 -9.17 -49.94
CA GLN A 433 3.46 -10.14 -50.70
C GLN A 433 4.68 -10.62 -49.91
N ILE A 434 5.43 -9.69 -49.29
CA ILE A 434 6.58 -10.06 -48.46
C ILE A 434 6.14 -10.81 -47.19
N ALA A 435 5.06 -10.38 -46.54
CA ALA A 435 4.50 -11.07 -45.38
C ALA A 435 4.07 -12.51 -45.72
N GLU A 436 3.51 -12.75 -46.91
CA GLU A 436 3.20 -14.09 -47.40
C GLU A 436 4.45 -14.92 -47.68
N ILE A 437 5.47 -14.35 -48.34
CA ILE A 437 6.74 -15.02 -48.62
C ILE A 437 7.47 -15.44 -47.33
N LEU A 438 7.41 -14.61 -46.30
CA LEU A 438 8.04 -14.84 -45.00
C LEU A 438 7.13 -15.56 -43.99
N GLU A 439 5.93 -15.96 -44.40
CA GLU A 439 4.93 -16.65 -43.58
C GLU A 439 4.54 -15.87 -42.30
N VAL A 440 4.55 -14.53 -42.36
CA VAL A 440 4.09 -13.63 -41.29
C VAL A 440 2.58 -13.41 -41.44
N PHE A 441 1.80 -14.46 -41.16
CA PHE A 441 0.36 -14.48 -41.41
C PHE A 441 -0.42 -13.38 -40.66
N ASP A 442 -0.02 -13.03 -39.44
CA ASP A 442 -0.66 -11.96 -38.66
C ASP A 442 -0.59 -10.62 -39.40
N LEU A 443 0.59 -10.30 -39.95
CA LEU A 443 0.79 -9.07 -40.71
C LEU A 443 0.01 -9.09 -42.02
N ARG A 444 0.01 -10.22 -42.73
CA ARG A 444 -0.79 -10.40 -43.96
C ARG A 444 -2.27 -10.14 -43.70
N MET A 445 -2.82 -10.72 -42.63
CA MET A 445 -4.21 -10.51 -42.22
C MET A 445 -4.49 -9.06 -41.84
N MET A 446 -3.57 -8.39 -41.13
CA MET A 446 -3.72 -6.98 -40.77
C MET A 446 -3.75 -6.06 -42.00
N VAL A 447 -2.89 -6.34 -42.98
CA VAL A 447 -2.87 -5.61 -44.24
C VAL A 447 -4.18 -5.81 -45.01
N GLU A 448 -4.68 -7.04 -45.09
CA GLU A 448 -5.97 -7.35 -45.72
C GLU A 448 -7.14 -6.60 -45.05
N ASN A 449 -7.19 -6.59 -43.71
CA ASN A 449 -8.18 -5.83 -42.96
C ASN A 449 -8.10 -4.32 -43.26
N ILE A 450 -6.89 -3.73 -43.36
CA ILE A 450 -6.73 -2.32 -43.71
C ILE A 450 -7.23 -2.06 -45.13
N MET A 451 -6.86 -2.91 -46.09
CA MET A 451 -7.31 -2.81 -47.49
C MET A 451 -8.84 -2.91 -47.62
N ASN A 452 -9.48 -3.72 -46.76
CA ASN A 452 -10.93 -3.91 -46.71
C ASN A 452 -11.68 -2.86 -45.84
N LYS A 453 -10.96 -1.91 -45.22
CA LYS A 453 -11.51 -0.91 -44.28
C LYS A 453 -12.08 -1.50 -42.98
N GLU A 454 -11.51 -2.63 -42.54
CA GLU A 454 -11.87 -3.36 -41.33
C GLU A 454 -10.75 -3.34 -40.28
N ALA A 455 -9.93 -2.27 -40.26
CA ALA A 455 -8.77 -2.14 -39.38
C ALA A 455 -9.09 -2.30 -37.88
N PHE A 456 -10.35 -2.07 -37.46
CA PHE A 456 -10.79 -2.31 -36.07
C PHE A 456 -10.57 -3.76 -35.61
N MET A 457 -10.57 -4.75 -36.52
CA MET A 457 -10.29 -6.15 -36.20
C MET A 457 -8.82 -6.41 -35.83
N ASN A 458 -7.90 -5.51 -36.22
CA ASN A 458 -6.47 -5.67 -35.96
C ASN A 458 -6.13 -5.60 -34.47
N GLN A 459 -7.02 -5.07 -33.63
CA GLN A 459 -6.81 -5.02 -32.19
C GLN A 459 -6.72 -6.43 -31.57
N GLU A 460 -7.55 -7.37 -32.03
CA GLU A 460 -7.53 -8.75 -31.52
C GLU A 460 -6.33 -9.54 -32.05
N ILE A 461 -5.95 -9.32 -33.32
CA ILE A 461 -4.72 -9.87 -33.90
C ILE A 461 -3.50 -9.40 -33.10
N THR A 462 -3.44 -8.11 -32.80
CA THR A 462 -2.36 -7.50 -32.01
C THR A 462 -2.29 -8.13 -30.61
N LYS A 463 -3.42 -8.28 -29.92
CA LYS A 463 -3.46 -8.96 -28.60
C LYS A 463 -2.95 -10.39 -28.68
N ALA A 464 -3.46 -11.17 -29.63
CA ALA A 464 -3.07 -12.58 -29.81
C ALA A 464 -1.58 -12.73 -30.18
N PHE A 465 -1.04 -11.83 -31.00
CA PHE A 465 0.37 -11.76 -31.34
C PHE A 465 1.23 -11.54 -30.09
N HIS A 466 0.90 -10.54 -29.27
CA HIS A 466 1.66 -10.23 -28.05
C HIS A 466 1.62 -11.37 -27.02
N VAL A 467 0.49 -12.05 -26.87
CA VAL A 467 0.37 -13.22 -25.99
C VAL A 467 1.27 -14.37 -26.48
N ARG A 468 1.25 -14.70 -27.78
CA ARG A 468 2.13 -15.73 -28.35
C ARG A 468 3.61 -15.38 -28.21
N LYS A 469 3.97 -14.12 -28.51
CA LYS A 469 5.33 -13.61 -28.37
C LYS A 469 5.83 -13.70 -26.93
N ALA A 470 5.02 -13.26 -25.96
CA ALA A 470 5.36 -13.34 -24.53
C ALA A 470 5.58 -14.79 -24.07
N ASN A 471 4.73 -15.73 -24.50
CA ASN A 471 4.92 -17.15 -24.19
C ASN A 471 6.21 -17.72 -24.78
N ARG A 472 6.56 -17.33 -26.02
CA ARG A 472 7.81 -17.79 -26.64
C ARG A 472 9.05 -17.18 -26.00
N ILE A 473 8.97 -15.92 -25.58
CA ILE A 473 10.02 -15.25 -24.80
C ILE A 473 10.30 -16.02 -23.51
N LYS A 474 9.26 -16.43 -22.77
CA LYS A 474 9.40 -17.27 -21.57
C LYS A 474 10.07 -18.61 -21.89
N GLU A 475 9.66 -19.28 -22.96
CA GLU A 475 10.28 -20.52 -23.40
C GLU A 475 11.78 -20.36 -23.71
N CYS A 476 12.14 -19.31 -24.46
CA CYS A 476 13.54 -19.01 -24.79
C CYS A 476 14.37 -18.70 -23.54
N LEU A 477 13.80 -17.98 -22.56
CA LEU A 477 14.45 -17.72 -21.28
C LEU A 477 14.72 -19.02 -20.50
N CYS A 478 13.72 -19.91 -20.41
CA CYS A 478 13.87 -21.18 -19.70
C CYS A 478 14.90 -22.12 -20.36
N LYS A 479 14.91 -22.20 -21.69
CA LYS A 479 15.83 -23.09 -22.45
C LYS A 479 17.19 -22.46 -22.72
N GLY A 480 17.32 -21.14 -22.62
CA GLY A 480 18.50 -20.40 -23.07
C GLY A 480 18.67 -20.39 -24.59
N THR A 481 17.58 -20.58 -25.35
CA THR A 481 17.62 -20.58 -26.82
C THR A 481 17.91 -19.17 -27.32
N PHE A 482 18.91 -19.01 -28.20
CA PHE A 482 19.39 -17.71 -28.70
C PHE A 482 19.98 -16.78 -27.63
N SER A 483 20.37 -17.29 -26.46
CA SER A 483 21.07 -16.49 -25.46
C SER A 483 22.45 -16.02 -25.96
N ASP A 484 22.76 -14.75 -25.79
CA ASP A 484 24.01 -14.11 -26.18
C ASP A 484 24.84 -13.62 -24.98
N VAL A 485 24.32 -13.80 -23.76
CA VAL A 485 25.03 -13.54 -22.51
C VAL A 485 24.70 -14.57 -21.43
N THR A 486 25.70 -14.94 -20.65
CA THR A 486 25.57 -15.75 -19.43
C THR A 486 26.07 -14.95 -18.24
N PHE A 487 25.20 -14.75 -17.25
CA PHE A 487 25.58 -14.15 -15.98
C PHE A 487 26.15 -15.22 -15.05
N LYS A 488 27.36 -15.01 -14.54
CA LYS A 488 27.97 -15.81 -13.46
C LYS A 488 27.58 -15.18 -12.13
N LEU A 489 26.90 -15.96 -11.30
CA LEU A 489 26.33 -15.60 -10.01
C LEU A 489 27.02 -16.44 -8.92
N ASP A 490 26.77 -16.14 -7.65
CA ASP A 490 27.47 -16.79 -6.54
C ASP A 490 27.14 -18.29 -6.44
N ASP A 491 25.91 -18.68 -6.80
CA ASP A 491 25.34 -20.02 -6.69
C ASP A 491 25.05 -20.67 -8.06
N GLY A 492 25.52 -20.08 -9.17
CA GLY A 492 25.38 -20.68 -10.50
C GLY A 492 25.48 -19.71 -11.67
N SER A 493 24.84 -20.06 -12.78
CA SER A 493 24.79 -19.22 -13.97
C SER A 493 23.40 -19.15 -14.58
N ILE A 494 23.04 -17.97 -15.13
CA ILE A 494 21.79 -17.77 -15.87
C ILE A 494 22.08 -17.19 -17.26
N LYS A 495 21.45 -17.77 -18.29
CA LYS A 495 21.49 -17.27 -19.66
C LYS A 495 20.43 -16.19 -19.88
N ALA A 496 20.77 -15.16 -20.64
CA ALA A 496 19.85 -14.07 -20.98
C ALA A 496 20.12 -13.54 -22.39
N HIS A 497 19.36 -12.51 -22.78
CA HIS A 497 19.35 -11.96 -24.14
C HIS A 497 19.61 -10.45 -24.08
N LYS A 498 20.81 -9.98 -24.45
CA LYS A 498 21.18 -8.56 -24.41
C LYS A 498 20.12 -7.66 -25.05
N PRO A 499 19.54 -7.98 -26.23
CA PRO A 499 18.53 -7.12 -26.86
C PRO A 499 17.28 -6.89 -26.00
N LEU A 500 16.81 -7.90 -25.26
CA LEU A 500 15.66 -7.77 -24.37
C LEU A 500 16.01 -7.02 -23.07
N LEU A 501 17.25 -7.18 -22.60
CA LEU A 501 17.75 -6.52 -21.39
C LEU A 501 17.94 -5.01 -21.60
N ILE A 502 18.64 -4.62 -22.67
CA ILE A 502 18.94 -3.20 -22.96
C ILE A 502 17.68 -2.39 -23.27
N CYS A 503 16.64 -3.04 -23.83
CA CYS A 503 15.35 -2.40 -24.08
C CYS A 503 14.58 -2.14 -22.77
N SER A 504 14.81 -2.95 -21.73
CA SER A 504 14.01 -2.92 -20.50
C SER A 504 14.73 -2.32 -19.29
N CYS A 505 16.04 -2.10 -19.37
CA CYS A 505 16.86 -1.65 -18.25
C CYS A 505 18.00 -0.74 -18.73
N GLU A 506 17.96 0.52 -18.32
CA GLU A 506 19.01 1.51 -18.65
C GLU A 506 20.39 1.09 -18.14
N TRP A 507 20.46 0.48 -16.96
CA TRP A 507 21.73 -0.02 -16.40
C TRP A 507 22.36 -1.08 -17.31
N MET A 508 21.56 -2.02 -17.82
CA MET A 508 22.02 -3.03 -18.77
C MET A 508 22.31 -2.43 -20.15
N SER A 509 21.54 -1.44 -20.59
CA SER A 509 21.81 -0.67 -21.80
C SER A 509 23.18 0.02 -21.73
N ALA A 510 23.53 0.63 -20.59
CA ALA A 510 24.85 1.23 -20.39
C ALA A 510 25.97 0.18 -20.38
N MET A 511 25.75 -0.96 -19.71
CA MET A 511 26.72 -2.06 -19.63
C MET A 511 27.03 -2.68 -21.00
N PHE A 512 26.00 -2.90 -21.83
CA PHE A 512 26.17 -3.53 -23.15
C PHE A 512 26.34 -2.54 -24.30
N GLY A 513 25.99 -1.26 -24.10
CA GLY A 513 25.92 -0.23 -25.15
C GLY A 513 27.16 0.65 -25.33
N GLY A 514 28.18 0.47 -24.49
CA GLY A 514 29.36 1.35 -24.46
C GLY A 514 30.68 0.68 -24.83
N SER A 515 31.77 1.30 -24.39
CA SER A 515 33.13 0.76 -24.53
C SER A 515 33.52 -0.25 -23.45
N PHE A 516 32.58 -0.66 -22.61
CA PHE A 516 32.78 -1.65 -21.55
C PHE A 516 33.12 -3.03 -22.13
N ILE A 517 33.81 -3.86 -21.33
CA ILE A 517 34.27 -5.19 -21.76
C ILE A 517 33.07 -6.14 -21.89
N GLU A 518 32.06 -5.95 -21.04
CA GLU A 518 30.81 -6.69 -20.96
C GLU A 518 30.00 -6.64 -22.26
N SER A 519 30.14 -5.57 -23.06
CA SER A 519 29.52 -5.49 -24.38
C SER A 519 30.01 -6.59 -25.33
N SER A 520 31.29 -6.97 -25.25
CA SER A 520 31.92 -7.96 -26.13
C SER A 520 32.00 -9.37 -25.53
N ASN A 521 31.88 -9.50 -24.22
CA ASN A 521 31.90 -10.81 -23.57
C ASN A 521 30.54 -11.53 -23.69
N SER A 522 30.60 -12.85 -23.84
CA SER A 522 29.46 -13.76 -23.70
C SER A 522 29.21 -14.18 -22.25
N GLU A 523 30.13 -13.88 -21.33
CA GLU A 523 30.00 -14.12 -19.90
C GLU A 523 30.25 -12.85 -19.09
N VAL A 524 29.36 -12.55 -18.14
CA VAL A 524 29.45 -11.38 -17.24
C VAL A 524 29.32 -11.84 -15.80
N ALA A 525 30.30 -11.53 -14.95
CA ALA A 525 30.27 -11.88 -13.54
C ALA A 525 29.53 -10.81 -12.72
N LEU A 526 28.55 -11.23 -11.94
CA LEU A 526 27.78 -10.37 -11.04
C LEU A 526 27.87 -10.92 -9.60
N PRO A 527 28.92 -10.57 -8.85
CA PRO A 527 29.10 -11.07 -7.49
C PRO A 527 28.08 -10.48 -6.51
N ASN A 528 27.81 -11.21 -5.43
CA ASN A 528 26.82 -10.88 -4.39
C ASN A 528 25.38 -10.87 -4.92
N ILE A 529 25.09 -11.78 -5.84
CA ILE A 529 23.77 -11.96 -6.44
C ILE A 529 23.52 -13.46 -6.56
N ASN A 530 22.39 -13.92 -6.03
CA ASN A 530 21.96 -15.29 -6.17
C ASN A 530 21.09 -15.50 -7.42
N LYS A 531 20.97 -16.77 -7.81
CA LYS A 531 20.24 -17.21 -8.98
C LYS A 531 18.75 -16.87 -8.89
N THR A 532 18.14 -17.08 -7.72
CA THR A 532 16.69 -16.88 -7.52
C THR A 532 16.28 -15.41 -7.68
N SER A 533 17.01 -14.48 -7.07
CA SER A 533 16.71 -13.04 -7.19
C SER A 533 17.00 -12.54 -8.61
N MET A 534 18.10 -12.99 -9.23
CA MET A 534 18.39 -12.62 -10.62
C MET A 534 17.35 -13.16 -11.60
N GLN A 535 16.84 -14.38 -11.38
CA GLN A 535 15.75 -14.93 -12.18
C GLN A 535 14.48 -14.09 -12.05
N ALA A 536 14.12 -13.66 -10.83
CA ALA A 536 12.97 -12.78 -10.62
C ALA A 536 13.13 -11.42 -11.33
N VAL A 537 14.34 -10.86 -11.34
CA VAL A 537 14.64 -9.66 -12.14
C VAL A 537 14.48 -9.92 -13.63
N LEU A 538 15.01 -11.03 -14.16
CA LEU A 538 14.90 -11.35 -15.58
C LEU A 538 13.44 -11.56 -15.98
N ASP A 539 12.67 -12.32 -15.20
CA ASP A 539 11.24 -12.50 -15.41
C ASP A 539 10.53 -11.13 -15.45
N TYR A 540 10.87 -10.22 -14.54
CA TYR A 540 10.35 -8.85 -14.56
C TYR A 540 10.77 -8.06 -15.81
N LEU A 541 12.05 -8.09 -16.20
CA LEU A 541 12.52 -7.35 -17.38
C LEU A 541 11.83 -7.84 -18.66
N TYR A 542 11.43 -9.12 -18.69
CA TYR A 542 10.84 -9.78 -19.85
C TYR A 542 9.31 -9.65 -19.89
N THR A 543 8.66 -9.69 -18.73
CA THR A 543 7.18 -9.77 -18.62
C THR A 543 6.54 -8.54 -17.98
N LYS A 544 7.34 -7.69 -17.34
CA LYS A 544 6.92 -6.56 -16.48
C LYS A 544 6.09 -6.99 -15.26
N GLN A 545 6.10 -8.28 -14.94
CA GLN A 545 5.41 -8.86 -13.79
C GLN A 545 6.43 -9.48 -12.82
N LEU A 546 6.08 -9.50 -11.54
CA LEU A 546 6.88 -10.18 -10.53
C LEU A 546 6.50 -11.67 -10.47
N SER A 547 7.45 -12.54 -10.79
CA SER A 547 7.34 -13.98 -10.51
C SER A 547 7.65 -14.22 -9.03
N SER A 548 6.67 -14.66 -8.25
CA SER A 548 6.90 -15.07 -6.86
C SER A 548 7.26 -16.55 -6.80
N SER A 549 8.37 -16.86 -6.14
CA SER A 549 8.79 -18.20 -5.74
C SER A 549 8.78 -18.29 -4.22
N GLN A 550 8.54 -19.46 -3.64
CA GLN A 550 8.61 -19.67 -2.19
C GLN A 550 10.02 -19.44 -1.62
N GLU A 551 11.05 -19.54 -2.45
CA GLU A 551 12.46 -19.36 -2.07
C GLU A 551 12.96 -17.92 -2.28
N LEU A 552 12.10 -17.00 -2.73
CA LEU A 552 12.50 -15.63 -3.05
C LEU A 552 12.65 -14.79 -1.77
N ASP A 553 13.88 -14.39 -1.45
CA ASP A 553 14.12 -13.34 -0.46
C ASP A 553 13.73 -11.98 -1.04
N THR A 554 12.69 -11.39 -0.48
CA THR A 554 12.14 -10.12 -0.99
C THR A 554 13.09 -8.95 -0.71
N LEU A 555 13.88 -8.98 0.36
CA LEU A 555 14.83 -7.92 0.67
C LEU A 555 16.02 -7.92 -0.28
N GLU A 556 16.52 -9.12 -0.63
CA GLU A 556 17.55 -9.26 -1.66
C GLU A 556 17.04 -8.79 -3.03
N LEU A 557 15.80 -9.14 -3.38
CA LEU A 557 15.19 -8.64 -4.61
C LEU A 557 15.07 -7.11 -4.61
N ILE A 558 14.66 -6.50 -3.49
CA ILE A 558 14.60 -5.02 -3.36
C ILE A 558 15.99 -4.42 -3.54
N ALA A 559 17.02 -4.99 -2.90
CA ALA A 559 18.40 -4.54 -3.02
C ALA A 559 18.88 -4.60 -4.47
N LEU A 560 18.58 -5.70 -5.16
CA LEU A 560 18.95 -5.93 -6.55
C LEU A 560 18.18 -5.00 -7.52
N ALA A 561 16.89 -4.81 -7.30
CA ALA A 561 16.06 -3.89 -8.08
C ALA A 561 16.55 -2.44 -7.95
N ASN A 562 16.96 -2.02 -6.75
CA ASN A 562 17.59 -0.72 -6.54
C ASN A 562 18.95 -0.61 -7.25
N ARG A 563 19.79 -1.67 -7.20
CA ARG A 563 21.08 -1.71 -7.92
C ARG A 563 20.92 -1.59 -9.44
N PHE A 564 19.86 -2.15 -10.01
CA PHE A 564 19.54 -2.08 -11.44
C PHE A 564 18.67 -0.87 -11.82
N CYS A 565 18.40 0.05 -10.88
CA CYS A 565 17.58 1.23 -11.10
C CYS A 565 16.16 0.91 -11.62
N LEU A 566 15.49 -0.08 -11.01
CA LEU A 566 14.16 -0.56 -11.38
C LEU A 566 13.09 -0.14 -10.34
N PRO A 567 12.65 1.14 -10.30
CA PRO A 567 11.75 1.65 -9.27
C PRO A 567 10.38 0.96 -9.27
N HIS A 568 9.88 0.54 -10.43
CA HIS A 568 8.63 -0.22 -10.51
C HIS A 568 8.76 -1.62 -9.92
N LEU A 569 9.90 -2.31 -10.13
CA LEU A 569 10.15 -3.60 -9.50
C LEU A 569 10.29 -3.47 -7.98
N ILE A 570 10.92 -2.39 -7.48
CA ILE A 570 10.94 -2.09 -6.04
C ILE A 570 9.50 -2.01 -5.52
N ALA A 571 8.62 -1.24 -6.15
CA ALA A 571 7.23 -1.09 -5.68
C ALA A 571 6.44 -2.42 -5.69
N LEU A 572 6.67 -3.29 -6.68
CA LEU A 572 6.10 -4.64 -6.71
C LEU A 572 6.63 -5.51 -5.56
N ALA A 573 7.94 -5.48 -5.31
CA ALA A 573 8.57 -6.23 -4.23
C ALA A 573 8.14 -5.72 -2.84
N GLU A 574 7.99 -4.40 -2.67
CA GLU A 574 7.42 -3.79 -1.45
C GLU A 574 6.01 -4.30 -1.19
N GLN A 575 5.18 -4.35 -2.22
CA GLN A 575 3.81 -4.86 -2.09
C GLN A 575 3.82 -6.34 -1.69
N HIS A 576 4.67 -7.15 -2.31
CA HIS A 576 4.79 -8.57 -2.02
C HIS A 576 5.24 -8.82 -0.56
N ALA A 577 6.28 -8.11 -0.10
CA ALA A 577 6.76 -8.17 1.29
C ALA A 577 5.63 -7.87 2.29
N VAL A 578 4.89 -6.78 2.08
CA VAL A 578 3.79 -6.39 2.96
C VAL A 578 2.67 -7.43 2.96
N GLN A 579 2.35 -8.03 1.81
CA GLN A 579 1.33 -9.07 1.71
C GLN A 579 1.73 -10.33 2.49
N GLU A 580 2.98 -10.80 2.34
CA GLU A 580 3.47 -11.98 3.06
C GLU A 580 3.54 -11.74 4.57
N LEU A 581 4.07 -10.59 5.01
CA LEU A 581 4.10 -10.22 6.43
C LEU A 581 2.68 -10.12 7.03
N THR A 582 1.75 -9.51 6.29
CA THR A 582 0.35 -9.38 6.73
C THR A 582 -0.31 -10.75 6.85
N LYS A 583 -0.11 -11.62 5.86
CA LYS A 583 -0.63 -12.99 5.85
C LYS A 583 -0.06 -13.80 7.02
N ALA A 584 1.25 -13.75 7.25
CA ALA A 584 1.90 -14.41 8.38
C ALA A 584 1.33 -13.91 9.73
N SER A 585 1.15 -12.60 9.88
CA SER A 585 0.53 -12.03 11.08
C SER A 585 -0.91 -12.49 11.28
N MET A 586 -1.71 -12.61 10.21
CA MET A 586 -3.09 -13.12 10.27
C MET A 586 -3.15 -14.60 10.64
N SER A 587 -2.13 -15.38 10.26
CA SER A 587 -1.95 -16.78 10.67
C SER A 587 -1.42 -16.95 12.10
N GLY A 588 -1.18 -15.87 12.83
CA GLY A 588 -0.69 -15.91 14.22
C GLY A 588 0.83 -16.09 14.34
N ILE A 589 1.58 -15.97 13.24
CA ILE A 589 3.04 -16.01 13.24
C ILE A 589 3.57 -14.68 13.79
N ALA A 590 4.56 -14.74 14.68
CA ALA A 590 5.17 -13.55 15.26
C ALA A 590 6.15 -12.89 14.27
N ILE A 591 5.72 -11.79 13.66
CA ILE A 591 6.52 -11.05 12.66
C ILE A 591 7.36 -9.90 13.26
N ASP A 592 7.25 -9.64 14.57
CA ASP A 592 7.89 -8.50 15.24
C ASP A 592 9.39 -8.34 14.91
N GLY A 593 10.14 -9.44 14.94
CA GLY A 593 11.59 -9.44 14.66
C GLY A 593 11.92 -9.22 13.19
N GLU A 594 11.12 -9.79 12.29
CA GLU A 594 11.27 -9.64 10.84
C GLU A 594 10.95 -8.21 10.39
N VAL A 595 9.89 -7.60 10.93
CA VAL A 595 9.57 -6.20 10.63
C VAL A 595 10.70 -5.26 11.07
N LEU A 596 11.36 -5.56 12.19
CA LEU A 596 12.52 -4.80 12.66
C LEU A 596 13.75 -4.95 11.75
N SER A 597 14.00 -6.13 11.18
CA SER A 597 15.10 -6.31 10.21
C SER A 597 14.78 -5.63 8.88
N TYR A 598 13.53 -5.74 8.40
CA TYR A 598 13.08 -5.13 7.15
C TYR A 598 13.21 -3.60 7.18
N LEU A 599 12.95 -2.94 8.31
CA LEU A 599 12.96 -1.48 8.38
C LEU A 599 14.26 -0.84 7.88
N GLU A 600 15.42 -1.31 8.36
CA GLU A 600 16.71 -0.69 8.01
C GLU A 600 17.13 -1.04 6.57
N LEU A 601 16.87 -2.27 6.14
CA LEU A 601 17.16 -2.71 4.77
C LEU A 601 16.27 -1.98 3.76
N ALA A 602 14.99 -1.80 4.07
CA ALA A 602 14.07 -1.05 3.24
C ALA A 602 14.49 0.44 3.13
N GLN A 603 14.88 1.07 4.25
CA GLN A 603 15.41 2.44 4.25
C GLN A 603 16.71 2.54 3.43
N PHE A 604 17.62 1.59 3.58
CA PHE A 604 18.91 1.58 2.90
C PHE A 604 18.79 1.38 1.38
N HIS A 605 17.85 0.53 0.94
CA HIS A 605 17.62 0.22 -0.48
C HIS A 605 16.50 1.07 -1.12
N ASN A 606 16.12 2.20 -0.51
CA ASN A 606 15.11 3.13 -1.02
C ASN A 606 13.70 2.54 -1.21
N ALA A 607 13.38 1.43 -0.52
CA ALA A 607 12.03 0.88 -0.42
C ALA A 607 11.20 1.66 0.63
N ASN A 608 10.85 2.89 0.26
CA ASN A 608 10.22 3.86 1.14
C ASN A 608 8.82 3.45 1.62
N GLN A 609 8.04 2.75 0.81
CA GLN A 609 6.68 2.32 1.15
C GLN A 609 6.70 1.15 2.13
N LEU A 610 7.61 0.20 1.92
CA LEU A 610 7.85 -0.90 2.87
C LEU A 610 8.38 -0.35 4.20
N ALA A 611 9.36 0.57 4.17
CA ALA A 611 9.87 1.22 5.36
C ALA A 611 8.75 1.96 6.15
N ALA A 612 7.88 2.69 5.45
CA ALA A 612 6.72 3.35 6.06
C ALA A 612 5.75 2.35 6.71
N TRP A 613 5.52 1.21 6.07
CA TRP A 613 4.70 0.14 6.62
C TRP A 613 5.35 -0.50 7.86
N CYS A 614 6.66 -0.77 7.85
CA CYS A 614 7.39 -1.29 9.01
C CYS A 614 7.32 -0.32 10.19
N LEU A 615 7.56 0.97 9.95
CA LEU A 615 7.43 2.03 10.96
C LEU A 615 6.02 2.05 11.56
N HIS A 616 4.99 1.96 10.72
CA HIS A 616 3.61 1.89 11.15
C HIS A 616 3.32 0.68 12.05
N TYR A 617 3.76 -0.52 11.64
CA TYR A 617 3.56 -1.75 12.40
C TYR A 617 4.24 -1.68 13.78
N ILE A 618 5.50 -1.24 13.81
CA ILE A 618 6.28 -1.10 15.06
C ILE A 618 5.59 -0.11 15.99
N CYS A 619 5.17 1.05 15.47
CA CYS A 619 4.51 2.08 16.27
C CYS A 619 3.14 1.64 16.80
N THR A 620 2.33 0.94 15.99
CA THR A 620 0.99 0.48 16.41
C THR A 620 1.01 -0.69 17.39
N ASN A 621 2.13 -1.43 17.45
CA ASN A 621 2.37 -2.55 18.35
C ASN A 621 3.51 -2.27 19.36
N TYR A 622 3.85 -0.99 19.57
CA TYR A 622 5.09 -0.55 20.22
C TYR A 622 5.34 -1.20 21.58
N ASN A 623 4.32 -1.30 22.44
CA ASN A 623 4.49 -1.92 23.77
C ASN A 623 4.89 -3.41 23.67
N SER A 624 4.30 -4.17 22.74
CA SER A 624 4.65 -5.58 22.52
C SER A 624 6.06 -5.69 21.96
N VAL A 625 6.35 -4.96 20.88
CA VAL A 625 7.67 -5.00 20.22
C VAL A 625 8.77 -4.56 21.18
N CYS A 626 8.59 -3.47 21.92
CA CYS A 626 9.58 -2.96 22.87
C CYS A 626 9.80 -3.88 24.08
N SER A 627 8.78 -4.64 24.49
CA SER A 627 8.94 -5.64 25.56
C SER A 627 9.80 -6.83 25.12
N LYS A 628 9.69 -7.26 23.86
CA LYS A 628 10.41 -8.41 23.30
C LYS A 628 11.79 -8.04 22.74
N PHE A 629 11.89 -6.92 22.03
CA PHE A 629 13.03 -6.49 21.23
C PHE A 629 13.61 -5.15 21.69
N ARG A 630 13.78 -5.00 23.01
CA ARG A 630 14.24 -3.74 23.61
C ARG A 630 15.63 -3.31 23.13
N LYS A 631 16.54 -4.25 22.89
CA LYS A 631 17.92 -3.95 22.48
C LYS A 631 17.94 -3.48 21.04
N GLU A 632 17.17 -4.11 20.18
CA GLU A 632 17.04 -3.86 18.75
C GLU A 632 16.43 -2.47 18.51
N ILE A 633 15.35 -2.12 19.23
CA ILE A 633 14.76 -0.77 19.15
C ILE A 633 15.78 0.31 19.55
N LYS A 634 16.56 0.08 20.60
CA LYS A 634 17.60 1.01 21.05
C LYS A 634 18.81 1.09 20.11
N ALA A 635 19.03 0.05 19.30
CA ALA A 635 20.09 0.00 18.32
C ALA A 635 19.72 0.71 17.01
N LYS A 636 18.43 0.98 16.77
CA LYS A 636 17.97 1.74 15.59
C LYS A 636 18.51 3.18 15.59
N SER A 637 18.55 3.80 14.42
CA SER A 637 18.96 5.20 14.25
C SER A 637 18.20 6.17 15.16
N SER A 638 18.81 7.33 15.45
CA SER A 638 18.18 8.41 16.23
C SER A 638 16.82 8.81 15.67
N ASP A 639 16.74 8.88 14.34
CA ASP A 639 15.53 9.31 13.62
C ASP A 639 14.41 8.29 13.78
N ASN A 640 14.74 6.99 13.71
CA ASN A 640 13.78 5.92 13.96
C ASN A 640 13.33 5.92 15.42
N GLN A 641 14.23 6.13 16.38
CA GLN A 641 13.87 6.21 17.80
C GLN A 641 12.93 7.39 18.10
N GLU A 642 13.21 8.57 17.54
CA GLU A 642 12.33 9.73 17.65
C GLU A 642 10.97 9.44 16.99
N TYR A 643 10.98 8.81 15.81
CA TYR A 643 9.76 8.42 15.12
C TYR A 643 8.90 7.48 15.96
N PHE A 644 9.50 6.45 16.57
CA PHE A 644 8.79 5.50 17.42
C PHE A 644 8.14 6.19 18.61
N GLU A 645 8.88 7.02 19.34
CA GLU A 645 8.35 7.70 20.52
C GLU A 645 7.25 8.70 20.17
N ARG A 646 7.34 9.30 18.97
CA ARG A 646 6.37 10.26 18.46
C ARG A 646 5.08 9.61 17.96
N HIS A 647 5.14 8.43 17.36
CA HIS A 647 3.99 7.80 16.69
C HIS A 647 3.51 6.51 17.38
N ARG A 648 4.12 6.12 18.50
CA ARG A 648 3.70 4.96 19.30
C ARG A 648 2.23 5.00 19.68
N TRP A 649 1.62 3.84 19.62
CA TRP A 649 0.28 3.59 20.13
C TRP A 649 0.31 2.50 21.21
N PRO A 650 -0.38 2.69 22.35
CA PRO A 650 -1.04 3.93 22.76
C PRO A 650 -0.04 5.08 23.04
N PRO A 651 -0.45 6.35 22.85
CA PRO A 651 0.40 7.50 23.14
C PRO A 651 0.79 7.61 24.62
N VAL A 652 1.94 8.22 24.90
CA VAL A 652 2.45 8.39 26.28
C VAL A 652 1.47 9.15 27.18
N TRP A 653 0.84 10.21 26.67
CA TRP A 653 -0.13 10.98 27.44
C TRP A 653 -1.32 10.10 27.86
N TYR A 654 -1.81 9.22 26.98
CA TYR A 654 -2.90 8.30 27.31
C TYR A 654 -2.49 7.33 28.43
N LEU A 655 -1.28 6.78 28.38
CA LEU A 655 -0.80 5.87 29.42
C LEU A 655 -0.71 6.54 30.79
N LYS A 656 -0.30 7.81 30.84
CA LYS A 656 -0.31 8.61 32.07
C LYS A 656 -1.73 8.87 32.57
N GLU A 657 -2.65 9.16 31.66
CA GLU A 657 -4.05 9.37 31.98
C GLU A 657 -4.74 8.12 32.52
N GLU A 658 -4.48 6.97 31.91
CA GLU A 658 -5.03 5.69 32.34
C GLU A 658 -4.52 5.30 33.73
N ASP A 659 -3.22 5.44 33.98
CA ASP A 659 -2.66 5.22 35.32
C ASP A 659 -3.30 6.14 36.37
N HIS A 660 -3.44 7.43 36.04
CA HIS A 660 -4.12 8.39 36.91
C HIS A 660 -5.59 8.01 37.17
N TYR A 661 -6.35 7.68 36.11
CA TYR A 661 -7.75 7.28 36.20
C TYR A 661 -7.92 6.06 37.11
N GLN A 662 -7.11 5.01 36.92
CA GLN A 662 -7.16 3.81 37.74
C GLN A 662 -6.84 4.08 39.22
N ARG A 663 -5.85 4.95 39.48
CA ARG A 663 -5.52 5.36 40.86
C ARG A 663 -6.69 6.08 41.53
N VAL A 664 -7.24 7.12 40.88
CA VAL A 664 -8.35 7.90 41.45
C VAL A 664 -9.63 7.08 41.58
N LYS A 665 -9.91 6.18 40.63
CA LYS A 665 -11.04 5.26 40.71
C LYS A 665 -10.94 4.36 41.95
N LYS A 666 -9.77 3.77 42.19
CA LYS A 666 -9.52 2.93 43.36
C LYS A 666 -9.61 3.70 44.68
N GLU A 667 -9.19 4.97 44.70
CA GLU A 667 -9.36 5.85 45.87
C GLU A 667 -10.84 6.12 46.15
N ARG A 668 -11.61 6.47 45.12
CA ARG A 668 -13.06 6.72 45.24
C ARG A 668 -13.83 5.48 45.71
N GLU A 669 -13.50 4.30 45.19
CA GLU A 669 -14.09 3.03 45.66
C GLU A 669 -13.82 2.78 47.15
N LYS A 670 -12.61 3.11 47.64
CA LYS A 670 -12.29 3.02 49.07
C LYS A 670 -13.09 4.00 49.92
N GLU A 671 -13.25 5.25 49.44
CA GLU A 671 -14.07 6.27 50.12
C GLU A 671 -15.53 5.84 50.21
N ASP A 672 -16.10 5.32 49.14
CA ASP A 672 -17.49 4.85 49.09
C ASP A 672 -17.70 3.66 50.04
N VAL A 673 -16.76 2.72 50.09
CA VAL A 673 -16.77 1.61 51.07
C VAL A 673 -16.68 2.14 52.51
N ALA A 674 -15.85 3.15 52.77
CA ALA A 674 -15.73 3.75 54.10
C ALA A 674 -17.02 4.48 54.53
N LEU A 675 -17.63 5.24 53.63
CA LEU A 675 -18.91 5.92 53.86
C LEU A 675 -20.05 4.92 54.14
N ASN A 676 -20.11 3.82 53.38
CA ASN A 676 -21.09 2.76 53.59
C ASN A 676 -20.92 2.07 54.95
N LYS A 677 -19.67 1.80 55.36
CA LYS A 677 -19.36 1.27 56.71
C LYS A 677 -19.78 2.24 57.82
N HIS A 678 -19.57 3.54 57.65
CA HIS A 678 -19.94 4.56 58.62
C HIS A 678 -21.46 4.76 58.73
N HIS A 679 -22.19 4.69 57.61
CA HIS A 679 -23.66 4.68 57.60
C HIS A 679 -24.26 3.44 58.25
N SER A 680 -23.63 2.27 58.08
CA SER A 680 -24.05 1.02 58.77
C SER A 680 -23.89 1.13 60.29
N LYS A 681 -22.77 1.68 60.77
CA LYS A 681 -22.53 1.91 62.21
C LYS A 681 -23.53 2.91 62.84
N ARG A 682 -23.88 4.00 62.14
CA ARG A 682 -24.88 4.97 62.64
C ARG A 682 -26.29 4.40 62.74
N LYS A 683 -26.68 3.47 61.85
CA LYS A 683 -27.97 2.76 61.96
C LYS A 683 -28.05 1.89 63.22
N TRP A 684 -26.93 1.30 63.65
CA TRP A 684 -26.85 0.52 64.89
C TRP A 684 -26.90 1.38 66.16
N CYS A 685 -26.34 2.60 66.14
CA CYS A 685 -26.39 3.49 67.31
C CYS A 685 -27.79 4.04 67.64
N PHE A 686 -28.72 4.07 66.69
CA PHE A 686 -30.13 4.46 66.95
C PHE A 686 -30.97 3.34 67.59
N TRP A 687 -30.43 2.12 67.68
CA TRP A 687 -31.10 0.96 68.30
C TRP A 687 -30.58 0.66 69.71
N ASN A 688 -29.74 1.53 70.27
CA ASN A 688 -29.30 1.49 71.66
C ASN A 688 -29.49 2.88 72.30
N SER A 689 -30.75 3.29 72.46
CA SER A 689 -31.11 4.24 73.52
C SER A 689 -31.43 3.41 74.77
N SER A 690 -30.55 3.53 75.75
CA SER A 690 -30.59 2.83 77.05
C SER A 690 -31.94 2.98 77.75
N ALA A 691 -32.53 1.85 78.13
CA ALA A 691 -33.49 1.77 79.22
C ALA A 691 -32.73 1.75 80.56
N VAL A 692 -32.36 2.92 81.08
CA VAL A 692 -31.97 3.10 82.49
C VAL A 692 -32.32 4.53 82.91
N VAL A 693 -33.26 4.70 83.83
CA VAL A 693 -33.13 5.37 85.15
C VAL A 693 -34.52 5.44 85.80
N ALA A 694 -34.59 4.80 86.98
CA ALA A 694 -35.44 4.99 88.17
C ALA A 694 -36.94 5.30 88.01
#